data_AF-A0A2A2JDK5-F1
#
_entry.id   AF-A0A2A2JDK5-F1
#
_cell.length_a   1.000
_cell.length_b   1.000
_cell.length_c   1.000
_cell.angle_alpha   90.00
_cell.angle_beta   90.00
_cell.angle_gamma   90.00
#
_symmetry.space_group_name_H-M   'P 1'
#
loop_
_entity.id
_entity.type
_entity.pdbx_description
1 polymer ?
#
loop_
_entity_poly.entity_id
_entity_poly.type
_entity_poly.pdbx_seq_one_letter_code
_entity_poly.pdbx_strand_id
1 'polypeptide(L)'
;MALPINNGLLLLLLPLSCLCSPRVPPPITPPEISTSPGFIKAAGILQEALNTSIDPCNDFYQFACGKWIANNPIPAELTGYGRFTETRERVLAELREIFESHEQPQAISMRAVKDVYQSCMDQKKMDLLGARPMIEKIQAFLNWPMVHNVWQESQFDLTSLLIHTISSRDVSVFVNFGPGEDSKNTSRRVLYFDQGDLALGGSTRDYYINKTLYAKQMKAYRTYLIGKVKLFTEDIGLIANESKIAADVDEIIAFETEFAKIIVPDENRRNRTALYNKRKISDLETLMPIIDWQRLLLAVTPFSVHSYIRSDPDIVISELNFLSNMTTLLSSTSPRIITNYVLSRFASSWMTEIGTKYEDLQQEFAFAMYGRKKKQPRWKTCVGIAAGELDHASGAMYIRKHFDEDSKNSVMQMIDDLQLAFSKMMEENTWMDEPTKKAALAKASQMIRQIGFPDFELSDERVDEYYKGVEVDPSWSFSEMRESLLKWRVNWALNRLLEKVDRNEFISSSSTVNAFYAPGKNLIAFPAGILQSPFFDKDAPKAFNYGSIGAVIGHEITHAFDDQGRQYDATGMLRDWWSEKTASEFVERAKCIIEQYGKIEVEDTKHKINGIITQGENIADNGGVKESYKAYKSFLQRHGEEKRLPGYEKYTNEQLFFIGYAQTWCGHKRTQSRILQLKTDPHAPEFARTNVVLSNLPEFAEVYSCPKGSKMNPTDRCSVWQFGHKQTGRISSRSSMSDKKIPNGVKFAFGGIAGCGATLVVQPLDLVKNRMQLSGTSGKKEYRSSMHALTSIIKNEGVMGVYNGLSAGLLRQATYTTTRLGIYTWMFEAFTKDGQAPSFAMKAALGMTAGAIGSFVGTPAELALIRMTSDGRLPPEQRRNYKNVFDALARTVKEEGVLTLWRGCTPTVLRAMVVNAAQLATYSQAKEAILATKYVQDGIFCHFLASMISGLATTIASMPVDIAKTRIQSMKVIDGKPEYKNALDVWMKVIKNEGVLALWKGFSPYFLRLGPHTVLTFIILEQMNASYIRYAKSH
;
A
#
# COMPACT_ATOMS: atom_id res chain seq x y z
N MET A 1 -31.06 -88.80 21.40
CA MET A 1 -29.92 -88.62 22.31
C MET A 1 -29.86 -87.15 22.70
N ALA A 2 -30.19 -86.87 23.97
CA ALA A 2 -29.97 -85.59 24.65
C ALA A 2 -28.43 -85.39 24.81
N LEU A 3 -27.83 -84.20 24.93
CA LEU A 3 -28.05 -83.03 25.78
C LEU A 3 -27.21 -81.82 25.22
N PRO A 4 -27.36 -80.60 25.77
CA PRO A 4 -27.14 -79.32 25.07
C PRO A 4 -26.25 -78.28 25.83
N ILE A 5 -26.23 -77.01 25.34
CA ILE A 5 -25.96 -75.71 26.06
C ILE A 5 -24.46 -75.47 26.47
N ASN A 6 -23.79 -74.29 26.43
CA ASN A 6 -24.15 -72.86 26.61
C ASN A 6 -23.13 -71.86 26.00
N ASN A 7 -23.55 -70.59 25.97
CA ASN A 7 -22.86 -69.34 25.64
C ASN A 7 -21.71 -68.92 26.58
N GLY A 8 -20.81 -68.03 26.09
CA GLY A 8 -20.47 -66.78 26.80
C GLY A 8 -19.00 -66.42 27.06
N LEU A 9 -18.52 -65.38 26.36
CA LEU A 9 -17.65 -64.25 26.80
C LEU A 9 -16.43 -64.52 27.71
N LEU A 10 -15.20 -64.15 27.28
CA LEU A 10 -14.46 -62.92 27.67
C LEU A 10 -12.97 -62.93 27.21
N LEU A 11 -12.56 -61.84 26.55
CA LEU A 11 -11.27 -61.12 26.61
C LEU A 11 -9.97 -61.84 27.03
N LEU A 12 -8.94 -61.82 26.17
CA LEU A 12 -7.71 -61.02 26.39
C LEU A 12 -6.70 -61.14 25.22
N LEU A 13 -6.21 -59.97 24.81
CA LEU A 13 -5.25 -59.70 23.74
C LEU A 13 -3.81 -60.04 24.18
N LEU A 14 -3.06 -60.72 23.30
CA LEU A 14 -1.59 -60.82 23.33
C LEU A 14 -1.03 -60.01 22.14
N PRO A 15 -0.07 -59.09 22.33
CA PRO A 15 0.69 -58.54 21.21
C PRO A 15 2.02 -59.30 21.01
N LEU A 16 2.27 -59.70 19.76
CA LEU A 16 3.60 -60.06 19.26
C LEU A 16 4.51 -58.82 19.29
N SER A 17 5.59 -58.88 20.05
CA SER A 17 6.72 -57.95 19.98
C SER A 17 7.73 -58.41 18.92
N CYS A 18 7.70 -57.78 17.75
CA CYS A 18 8.80 -57.86 16.77
C CYS A 18 9.96 -56.96 17.19
N LEU A 19 11.16 -57.53 17.11
CA LEU A 19 12.47 -56.90 17.33
C LEU A 19 12.69 -55.67 16.43
N CYS A 20 12.85 -54.51 17.04
CA CYS A 20 13.57 -53.38 16.47
C CYS A 20 14.59 -52.92 17.51
N SER A 21 15.86 -53.26 17.28
CA SER A 21 16.98 -52.78 18.09
C SER A 21 17.08 -51.25 17.98
N PRO A 22 17.22 -50.49 19.08
CA PRO A 22 17.39 -49.05 19.01
C PRO A 22 18.77 -48.74 18.42
N ARG A 23 18.80 -48.06 17.26
CA ARG A 23 20.01 -47.35 16.83
C ARG A 23 20.28 -46.27 17.88
N VAL A 24 21.31 -46.48 18.68
CA VAL A 24 21.90 -45.46 19.53
C VAL A 24 22.31 -44.29 18.61
N PRO A 25 21.80 -43.07 18.81
CA PRO A 25 22.30 -41.91 18.07
C PRO A 25 23.80 -41.74 18.35
N PRO A 26 24.61 -41.32 17.37
CA PRO A 26 26.02 -41.08 17.60
C PRO A 26 26.20 -40.09 18.77
N PRO A 27 27.28 -40.21 19.56
CA PRO A 27 27.55 -39.29 20.65
C PRO A 27 27.54 -37.84 20.13
N ILE A 28 26.77 -36.98 20.81
CA ILE A 28 26.72 -35.54 20.51
C ILE A 28 28.11 -34.99 20.84
N THR A 29 28.97 -34.85 19.83
CA THR A 29 30.17 -34.03 19.97
C THR A 29 29.72 -32.62 20.34
N PRO A 30 30.24 -32.03 21.43
CA PRO A 30 29.90 -30.65 21.77
C PRO A 30 30.22 -29.75 20.57
N PRO A 31 29.32 -28.80 20.24
CA PRO A 31 29.48 -28.01 19.03
C PRO A 31 30.78 -27.19 19.09
N GLU A 32 31.54 -27.19 17.99
CA GLU A 32 32.81 -26.46 17.92
C GLU A 32 32.59 -24.95 18.08
N ILE A 33 33.45 -24.30 18.86
CA ILE A 33 33.40 -22.87 19.13
C ILE A 33 34.46 -22.17 18.26
N SER A 34 34.12 -21.01 17.68
CA SER A 34 35.09 -20.18 16.97
C SER A 34 35.56 -19.02 17.84
N THR A 35 36.86 -18.73 17.76
CA THR A 35 37.51 -17.60 18.44
C THR A 35 38.05 -16.57 17.43
N SER A 36 37.54 -16.58 16.19
CA SER A 36 37.91 -15.55 15.22
C SER A 36 37.52 -14.15 15.72
N PRO A 37 38.22 -13.09 15.29
CA PRO A 37 37.93 -11.73 15.73
C PRO A 37 36.46 -11.32 15.57
N GLY A 38 35.83 -11.66 14.43
CA GLY A 38 34.41 -11.35 14.19
C GLY A 38 33.45 -12.13 15.10
N PHE A 39 33.76 -13.38 15.48
CA PHE A 39 32.97 -14.12 16.48
C PHE A 39 33.08 -13.49 17.87
N ILE A 40 34.28 -13.07 18.27
CA ILE A 40 34.48 -12.39 19.57
C ILE A 40 33.71 -11.07 19.60
N LYS A 41 33.76 -10.30 18.51
CA LYS A 41 33.04 -9.03 18.38
C LYS A 41 31.52 -9.22 18.40
N ALA A 42 30.99 -10.22 17.70
CA ALA A 42 29.57 -10.57 17.75
C ALA A 42 29.14 -11.00 19.17
N ALA A 43 29.98 -11.75 19.91
CA ALA A 43 29.71 -12.10 21.31
C ALA A 43 29.65 -10.84 22.20
N GLY A 44 30.55 -9.87 21.98
CA GLY A 44 30.52 -8.58 22.68
C GLY A 44 29.22 -7.80 22.45
N ILE A 45 28.73 -7.75 21.20
CA ILE A 45 27.44 -7.11 20.86
C ILE A 45 26.30 -7.74 21.65
N LEU A 46 26.25 -9.07 21.74
CA LEU A 46 25.21 -9.77 22.53
C LEU A 46 25.37 -9.53 24.03
N GLN A 47 26.60 -9.43 24.55
CA GLN A 47 26.88 -9.17 25.95
C GLN A 47 26.35 -7.81 26.42
N GLU A 48 26.45 -6.82 25.56
CA GLU A 48 25.95 -5.47 25.82
C GLU A 48 24.42 -5.39 25.73
N ALA A 49 23.80 -6.19 24.85
CA ALA A 49 22.41 -5.98 24.45
C ALA A 49 21.38 -6.96 25.00
N LEU A 50 21.74 -8.23 25.14
CA LEU A 50 20.80 -9.30 25.44
C LEU A 50 20.29 -9.20 26.90
N ASN A 51 18.97 -9.22 27.06
CA ASN A 51 18.30 -9.28 28.35
C ASN A 51 17.60 -10.63 28.52
N THR A 52 18.29 -11.59 29.15
CA THR A 52 17.79 -12.96 29.32
C THR A 52 16.71 -13.11 30.40
N SER A 53 16.33 -12.03 31.10
CA SER A 53 15.18 -12.07 32.03
C SER A 53 13.84 -11.96 31.31
N ILE A 54 13.85 -11.61 30.02
CA ILE A 54 12.66 -11.49 29.19
C ILE A 54 12.47 -12.77 28.38
N ASP A 55 11.24 -13.28 28.37
CA ASP A 55 10.87 -14.41 27.51
C ASP A 55 10.83 -13.94 26.04
N PRO A 56 11.65 -14.54 25.13
CA PRO A 56 11.67 -14.19 23.71
C PRO A 56 10.32 -14.38 23.01
N CYS A 57 9.41 -15.19 23.57
CA CYS A 57 8.07 -15.42 23.02
C CYS A 57 7.03 -14.39 23.48
N ASN A 58 7.38 -13.53 24.44
CA ASN A 58 6.55 -12.43 24.91
C ASN A 58 6.97 -11.08 24.31
N ASP A 59 8.26 -10.78 24.29
CA ASP A 59 8.80 -9.55 23.71
C ASP A 59 10.24 -9.77 23.24
N PHE A 60 10.39 -10.06 21.94
CA PHE A 60 11.70 -10.38 21.38
C PHE A 60 12.61 -9.15 21.28
N TYR A 61 12.03 -7.97 21.05
CA TYR A 61 12.73 -6.69 21.06
C TYR A 61 13.37 -6.42 22.41
N GLN A 62 12.62 -6.57 23.51
CA GLN A 62 13.17 -6.40 24.86
C GLN A 62 14.16 -7.50 25.24
N PHE A 63 13.94 -8.74 24.79
CA PHE A 63 14.92 -9.82 24.96
C PHE A 63 16.24 -9.51 24.25
N ALA A 64 16.22 -9.05 23.00
CA ALA A 64 17.42 -8.81 22.21
C ALA A 64 18.09 -7.46 22.53
N CYS A 65 17.33 -6.41 22.81
CA CYS A 65 17.83 -5.04 22.91
C CYS A 65 17.69 -4.40 24.29
N GLY A 66 16.95 -5.00 25.22
CA GLY A 66 16.53 -4.35 26.47
C GLY A 66 17.70 -3.86 27.32
N LYS A 67 18.80 -4.64 27.40
CA LYS A 67 19.99 -4.24 28.14
C LYS A 67 20.75 -3.13 27.41
N TRP A 68 20.82 -3.16 26.08
CA TRP A 68 21.46 -2.11 25.29
C TRP A 68 20.72 -0.79 25.48
N ILE A 69 19.39 -0.79 25.37
CA ILE A 69 18.55 0.40 25.52
C ILE A 69 18.74 1.01 26.93
N ALA A 70 18.75 0.17 27.97
CA ALA A 70 18.96 0.62 29.34
C ALA A 70 20.34 1.26 29.56
N ASN A 71 21.39 0.72 28.93
CA ASN A 71 22.77 1.17 29.10
C ASN A 71 23.19 2.32 28.16
N ASN A 72 22.39 2.63 27.13
CA ASN A 72 22.72 3.62 26.12
C ASN A 72 21.70 4.77 26.08
N PRO A 73 21.61 5.60 27.13
CA PRO A 73 20.64 6.69 27.17
C PRO A 73 20.87 7.68 26.02
N ILE A 74 19.77 8.22 25.47
CA ILE A 74 19.85 9.19 24.36
C ILE A 74 20.73 10.38 24.75
N PRO A 75 21.88 10.60 24.06
CA PRO A 75 22.75 11.75 24.29
C PRO A 75 21.98 13.07 24.22
N ALA A 76 22.39 14.06 25.01
CA ALA A 76 21.62 15.30 25.20
C ALA A 76 21.39 16.04 23.87
N GLU A 77 22.33 15.95 22.95
CA GLU A 77 22.31 16.56 21.63
C GLU A 77 21.53 15.78 20.57
N LEU A 78 21.09 14.55 20.86
CA LEU A 78 20.36 13.70 19.93
C LEU A 78 18.87 13.60 20.31
N THR A 79 18.05 13.30 19.29
CA THR A 79 16.59 13.11 19.41
C THR A 79 16.20 11.63 19.55
N GLY A 80 17.11 10.74 19.17
CA GLY A 80 17.04 9.29 19.35
C GLY A 80 18.43 8.67 19.24
N TYR A 81 18.59 7.47 19.79
CA TYR A 81 19.84 6.74 19.77
C TYR A 81 19.59 5.24 19.55
N GLY A 82 20.34 4.65 18.62
CA GLY A 82 20.20 3.28 18.14
C GLY A 82 21.40 2.90 17.28
N ARG A 83 21.46 1.65 16.79
CA ARG A 83 22.62 1.15 16.00
C ARG A 83 22.94 1.98 14.75
N PHE A 84 21.92 2.43 14.02
CA PHE A 84 22.10 3.33 12.88
C PHE A 84 22.71 4.68 13.31
N THR A 85 22.21 5.27 14.40
CA THR A 85 22.75 6.52 14.92
C THR A 85 24.17 6.34 15.43
N GLU A 86 24.45 5.29 16.20
CA GLU A 86 25.80 4.93 16.68
C GLU A 86 26.81 4.84 15.52
N THR A 87 26.43 4.19 14.42
CA THR A 87 27.29 4.04 13.24
C THR A 87 27.45 5.36 12.49
N ARG A 88 26.39 6.17 12.36
CA ARG A 88 26.49 7.52 11.76
C ARG A 88 27.42 8.44 12.56
N GLU A 89 27.32 8.40 13.88
CA GLU A 89 28.19 9.20 14.76
C GLU A 89 29.67 8.80 14.62
N ARG A 90 29.94 7.50 14.42
CA ARG A 90 31.29 6.99 14.13
C ARG A 90 31.81 7.51 12.79
N VAL A 91 31.04 7.35 11.72
CA VAL A 91 31.43 7.82 10.38
C VAL A 91 31.65 9.33 10.36
N LEU A 92 30.80 10.11 11.05
CA LEU A 92 31.02 11.55 11.20
C LEU A 92 32.33 11.87 11.92
N ALA A 93 32.70 11.10 12.95
CA ALA A 93 33.97 11.30 13.64
C ALA A 93 35.18 10.92 12.77
N GLU A 94 35.09 9.86 11.98
CA GLU A 94 36.12 9.44 11.02
C GLU A 94 36.31 10.49 9.91
N LEU A 95 35.22 10.99 9.33
CA LEU A 95 35.25 12.10 8.38
C LEU A 95 35.83 13.37 8.99
N ARG A 96 35.48 13.68 10.24
CA ARG A 96 36.08 14.81 10.97
C ARG A 96 37.60 14.69 11.04
N GLU A 97 38.11 13.51 11.41
CA GLU A 97 39.56 13.26 11.49
C GLU A 97 40.23 13.48 10.12
N ILE A 98 39.59 13.04 9.04
CA ILE A 98 40.07 13.26 7.68
C ILE A 98 40.07 14.76 7.33
N PHE A 99 39.00 15.49 7.63
CA PHE A 99 38.88 16.91 7.30
C PHE A 99 39.80 17.81 8.14
N GLU A 100 40.08 17.44 9.39
CA GLU A 100 41.01 18.14 10.30
C GLU A 100 42.48 17.73 10.09
N SER A 101 42.77 16.71 9.26
CA SER A 101 44.14 16.25 9.01
C SER A 101 45.00 17.31 8.32
N HIS A 102 46.31 17.26 8.53
CA HIS A 102 47.28 18.15 7.86
C HIS A 102 47.56 17.72 6.41
N GLU A 103 47.20 16.49 6.04
CA GLU A 103 47.37 15.95 4.71
C GLU A 103 46.48 16.71 3.72
N GLN A 104 47.08 17.24 2.65
CA GLN A 104 46.36 17.96 1.62
C GLN A 104 46.06 17.03 0.45
N PRO A 105 44.78 16.79 0.12
CA PRO A 105 44.41 16.01 -1.05
C PRO A 105 44.96 16.63 -2.33
N GLN A 106 45.34 15.80 -3.31
CA GLN A 106 45.78 16.31 -4.62
C GLN A 106 44.58 16.85 -5.41
N ALA A 107 43.48 16.08 -5.43
CA ALA A 107 42.19 16.48 -6.00
C ALA A 107 41.72 17.84 -5.46
N ILE A 108 41.34 18.75 -6.37
CA ILE A 108 40.85 20.09 -6.06
C ILE A 108 39.52 19.99 -5.29
N SER A 109 38.63 19.11 -5.73
CA SER A 109 37.32 18.87 -5.11
C SER A 109 37.44 18.41 -3.65
N MET A 110 38.41 17.55 -3.33
CA MET A 110 38.67 17.11 -1.95
C MET A 110 39.29 18.21 -1.08
N ARG A 111 40.09 19.12 -1.67
CA ARG A 111 40.52 20.33 -0.95
C ARG A 111 39.35 21.26 -0.66
N ALA A 112 38.45 21.43 -1.63
CA ALA A 112 37.22 22.22 -1.44
C ALA A 112 36.34 21.68 -0.29
N VAL A 113 36.25 20.35 -0.11
CA VAL A 113 35.59 19.73 1.06
C VAL A 113 36.19 20.26 2.37
N LYS A 114 37.53 20.25 2.48
CA LYS A 114 38.23 20.74 3.67
C LYS A 114 38.02 22.26 3.85
N ASP A 115 38.08 23.04 2.78
CA ASP A 115 37.89 24.49 2.84
C ASP A 115 36.49 24.88 3.31
N VAL A 116 35.45 24.20 2.79
CA VAL A 116 34.06 24.36 3.24
C VAL A 116 33.91 23.99 4.71
N TYR A 117 34.53 22.88 5.12
CA TYR A 117 34.54 22.45 6.52
C TYR A 117 35.18 23.51 7.43
N GLN A 118 36.37 24.01 7.06
CA GLN A 118 37.09 25.02 7.86
C GLN A 118 36.32 26.34 7.92
N SER A 119 35.77 26.81 6.79
CA SER A 119 34.94 28.02 6.79
C SER A 119 33.67 27.85 7.61
N CYS A 120 33.05 26.67 7.61
CA CYS A 120 31.92 26.36 8.47
C CYS A 120 32.32 26.40 9.95
N MET A 121 33.54 26.00 10.31
CA MET A 121 34.01 25.97 11.69
C MET A 121 34.32 27.37 12.28
N ASP A 122 34.52 28.39 11.45
CA ASP A 122 34.81 29.78 11.88
C ASP A 122 33.58 30.51 12.42
N GLN A 123 33.13 30.10 13.62
CA GLN A 123 32.02 30.71 14.35
C GLN A 123 32.20 32.22 14.55
N LYS A 124 33.43 32.70 14.73
CA LYS A 124 33.68 34.12 15.01
C LYS A 124 33.32 34.98 13.80
N LYS A 125 33.69 34.53 12.59
CA LYS A 125 33.33 35.23 11.34
C LYS A 125 31.82 35.25 11.13
N MET A 126 31.11 34.16 11.38
CA MET A 126 29.64 34.15 11.29
C MET A 126 28.96 35.03 12.33
N ASP A 127 29.41 35.00 13.59
CA ASP A 127 28.87 35.84 14.65
C ASP A 127 29.13 37.33 14.38
N LEU A 128 30.26 37.64 13.75
CA LEU A 128 30.56 39.00 13.29
C LEU A 128 29.61 39.42 12.18
N LEU A 129 29.40 38.59 11.15
CA LEU A 129 28.54 38.94 10.00
C LEU A 129 27.06 39.00 10.39
N GLY A 130 26.59 38.05 11.20
CA GLY A 130 25.19 37.89 11.58
C GLY A 130 24.29 37.66 10.36
N ALA A 131 23.05 38.14 10.44
CA ALA A 131 22.11 38.09 9.33
C ALA A 131 22.32 39.18 8.27
N ARG A 132 23.30 40.08 8.44
CA ARG A 132 23.48 41.26 7.56
C ARG A 132 23.63 40.90 6.07
N PRO A 133 24.47 39.93 5.65
CA PRO A 133 24.60 39.58 4.23
C PRO A 133 23.29 39.12 3.60
N MET A 134 22.48 38.37 4.36
CA MET A 134 21.17 37.92 3.92
C MET A 134 20.19 39.10 3.79
N ILE A 135 20.15 40.01 4.77
CA ILE A 135 19.25 41.15 4.75
C ILE A 135 19.63 42.15 3.64
N GLU A 136 20.92 42.40 3.41
CA GLU A 136 21.40 43.24 2.31
C GLU A 136 20.92 42.69 0.95
N LYS A 137 21.00 41.37 0.74
CA LYS A 137 20.43 40.71 -0.45
C LYS A 137 18.92 40.91 -0.58
N ILE A 138 18.17 40.86 0.52
CA ILE A 138 16.71 41.08 0.52
C ILE A 138 16.38 42.55 0.22
N GLN A 139 17.13 43.49 0.80
CA GLN A 139 16.98 44.93 0.58
C GLN A 139 17.29 45.34 -0.86
N ALA A 140 18.25 44.69 -1.49
CA ALA A 140 18.64 44.97 -2.88
C ALA A 140 17.50 44.74 -3.90
N PHE A 141 16.44 44.02 -3.54
CA PHE A 141 15.32 43.73 -4.44
C PHE A 141 13.96 44.30 -3.99
N LEU A 142 13.45 43.95 -2.80
CA LEU A 142 12.04 44.27 -2.45
C LEU A 142 11.87 44.88 -1.05
N ASN A 143 12.86 44.73 -0.16
CA ASN A 143 12.69 44.90 1.30
C ASN A 143 11.72 43.89 1.91
N TRP A 144 11.90 43.61 3.20
CA TRP A 144 11.04 42.68 3.95
C TRP A 144 10.06 43.43 4.84
N PRO A 145 8.73 43.40 4.61
CA PRO A 145 7.75 44.17 5.40
C PRO A 145 7.84 43.97 6.92
N MET A 146 8.15 42.75 7.38
CA MET A 146 8.27 42.44 8.81
C MET A 146 9.49 43.10 9.47
N VAL A 147 10.57 43.31 8.71
CA VAL A 147 11.84 43.88 9.18
C VAL A 147 11.97 45.37 8.85
N HIS A 148 11.46 45.79 7.69
CA HIS A 148 11.63 47.13 7.12
C HIS A 148 10.29 47.87 7.06
N ASN A 149 10.31 49.18 7.35
CA ASN A 149 9.11 50.02 7.28
C ASN A 149 8.91 50.70 5.91
N VAL A 150 9.82 50.49 4.96
CA VAL A 150 9.83 51.16 3.64
C VAL A 150 9.22 50.34 2.51
N TRP A 151 8.78 49.10 2.78
CA TRP A 151 8.16 48.24 1.78
C TRP A 151 6.84 48.84 1.26
N GLN A 152 6.61 48.76 -0.05
CA GLN A 152 5.40 49.27 -0.70
C GLN A 152 4.73 48.16 -1.51
N GLU A 153 3.40 48.09 -1.42
CA GLU A 153 2.61 47.08 -2.13
C GLU A 153 2.74 47.17 -3.66
N SER A 154 2.97 48.37 -4.21
CA SER A 154 3.18 48.59 -5.64
C SER A 154 4.47 47.96 -6.20
N GLN A 155 5.42 47.59 -5.33
CA GLN A 155 6.66 46.92 -5.72
C GLN A 155 6.48 45.39 -5.78
N PHE A 156 5.36 44.87 -5.28
CA PHE A 156 5.13 43.45 -5.23
C PHE A 156 4.94 42.87 -6.63
N ASP A 157 5.77 41.90 -6.94
CA ASP A 157 5.61 41.03 -8.10
C ASP A 157 6.05 39.61 -7.68
N LEU A 158 5.07 38.71 -7.64
CA LEU A 158 5.24 37.35 -7.12
C LEU A 158 6.33 36.60 -7.88
N THR A 159 6.33 36.67 -9.21
CA THR A 159 7.29 35.95 -10.04
C THR A 159 8.72 36.42 -9.76
N SER A 160 8.99 37.72 -9.63
CA SER A 160 10.35 38.20 -9.31
C SER A 160 10.77 37.79 -7.91
N LEU A 161 9.86 37.85 -6.94
CA LEU A 161 10.14 37.37 -5.58
C LEU A 161 10.56 35.89 -5.57
N LEU A 162 9.86 35.03 -6.31
CA LEU A 162 10.23 33.61 -6.44
C LEU A 162 11.55 33.41 -7.21
N ILE A 163 11.79 34.15 -8.29
CA ILE A 163 13.06 34.10 -9.04
C ILE A 163 14.23 34.37 -8.11
N HIS A 164 14.12 35.37 -7.21
CA HIS A 164 15.20 35.70 -6.30
C HIS A 164 15.48 34.61 -5.26
N THR A 165 14.44 34.01 -4.68
CA THR A 165 14.65 32.94 -3.69
C THR A 165 15.21 31.67 -4.32
N ILE A 166 14.78 31.32 -5.53
CA ILE A 166 15.27 30.15 -6.27
C ILE A 166 16.69 30.38 -6.77
N SER A 167 16.97 31.49 -7.46
CA SER A 167 18.28 31.72 -8.09
C SER A 167 19.42 31.89 -7.08
N SER A 168 19.11 32.35 -5.87
CA SER A 168 20.13 32.55 -4.82
C SER A 168 20.31 31.32 -3.93
N ARG A 169 19.23 30.62 -3.57
CA ARG A 169 19.25 29.57 -2.53
C ARG A 169 18.47 28.30 -2.86
N ASP A 170 18.00 28.15 -4.10
CA ASP A 170 17.15 27.01 -4.52
C ASP A 170 15.89 26.85 -3.65
N VAL A 171 15.34 27.97 -3.17
CA VAL A 171 14.16 27.97 -2.30
C VAL A 171 12.90 28.12 -3.13
N SER A 172 12.30 26.98 -3.46
CA SER A 172 10.94 26.85 -3.98
C SER A 172 9.93 26.86 -2.82
N VAL A 173 8.92 27.72 -2.88
CA VAL A 173 7.98 27.93 -1.75
C VAL A 173 6.61 27.29 -1.97
N PHE A 174 5.94 27.64 -3.07
CA PHE A 174 4.55 27.19 -3.32
C PHE A 174 4.48 25.95 -4.20
N VAL A 175 5.41 25.81 -5.13
CA VAL A 175 5.49 24.69 -6.07
C VAL A 175 6.95 24.26 -6.12
N ASN A 176 7.21 22.99 -5.78
CA ASN A 176 8.52 22.39 -5.92
C ASN A 176 8.69 21.95 -7.37
N PHE A 177 9.82 22.25 -8.00
CA PHE A 177 10.12 21.75 -9.33
C PHE A 177 11.59 21.47 -9.55
N GLY A 178 11.89 20.53 -10.44
CA GLY A 178 13.26 20.15 -10.75
C GLY A 178 13.34 19.03 -11.80
N PRO A 179 14.54 18.75 -12.32
CA PRO A 179 14.74 17.67 -13.27
C PRO A 179 14.62 16.31 -12.57
N GLY A 180 13.89 15.38 -13.18
CA GLY A 180 13.77 14.00 -12.72
C GLY A 180 13.74 13.02 -13.89
N GLU A 181 14.03 11.75 -13.62
CA GLU A 181 13.89 10.68 -14.61
C GLU A 181 12.42 10.53 -15.01
N ASP A 182 12.13 10.53 -16.31
CA ASP A 182 10.76 10.33 -16.79
C ASP A 182 10.31 8.91 -16.45
N SER A 183 9.36 8.80 -15.52
CA SER A 183 8.87 7.52 -15.02
C SER A 183 8.28 6.65 -16.13
N LYS A 184 7.80 7.19 -17.25
CA LYS A 184 7.30 6.41 -18.40
C LYS A 184 8.30 6.31 -19.55
N ASN A 185 9.46 6.94 -19.44
CA ASN A 185 10.57 6.82 -20.38
C ASN A 185 11.92 7.02 -19.67
N THR A 186 12.46 5.95 -19.11
CA THR A 186 13.68 5.98 -18.28
C THR A 186 14.97 6.33 -19.04
N SER A 187 14.90 6.64 -20.34
CA SER A 187 16.06 7.08 -21.13
C SER A 187 16.33 8.59 -21.09
N ARG A 188 15.37 9.37 -20.58
CA ARG A 188 15.41 10.84 -20.58
C ARG A 188 14.98 11.43 -19.23
N ARG A 189 15.30 12.71 -19.05
CA ARG A 189 14.81 13.52 -17.93
C ARG A 189 13.70 14.47 -18.39
N VAL A 190 12.85 14.86 -17.44
CA VAL A 190 11.80 15.87 -17.59
C VAL A 190 11.76 16.74 -16.35
N LEU A 191 11.15 17.92 -16.46
CA LEU A 191 10.83 18.72 -15.28
C LEU A 191 9.61 18.12 -14.58
N TYR A 192 9.75 17.88 -13.28
CA TYR A 192 8.66 17.54 -12.38
C TYR A 192 8.21 18.78 -11.63
N PHE A 193 6.91 18.91 -11.42
CA PHE A 193 6.27 19.95 -10.61
C PHE A 193 5.38 19.29 -9.56
N ASP A 194 5.51 19.69 -8.30
CA ASP A 194 4.77 19.11 -7.18
C ASP A 194 4.33 20.19 -6.20
N GLN A 195 3.49 19.80 -5.24
CA GLN A 195 3.11 20.66 -4.13
C GLN A 195 4.35 21.14 -3.36
N GLY A 196 4.37 22.43 -3.00
CA GLY A 196 5.42 22.98 -2.15
C GLY A 196 5.34 22.48 -0.71
N ASP A 197 6.45 22.60 0.01
CA ASP A 197 6.52 22.19 1.41
C ASP A 197 6.03 23.28 2.37
N LEU A 198 5.58 22.88 3.55
CA LEU A 198 5.34 23.77 4.69
C LEU A 198 6.67 24.10 5.40
N ALA A 199 6.71 25.16 6.19
CA ALA A 199 7.91 25.68 6.84
C ALA A 199 8.42 24.76 7.96
N LEU A 200 7.51 23.99 8.57
CA LEU A 200 7.88 22.89 9.46
C LEU A 200 8.43 21.66 8.70
N GLY A 201 8.36 21.66 7.36
CA GLY A 201 8.85 20.61 6.46
C GLY A 201 7.73 19.85 5.75
N GLY A 202 8.11 18.96 4.84
CA GLY A 202 7.20 17.98 4.21
C GLY A 202 6.51 17.11 5.26
N SER A 203 5.31 16.60 4.92
CA SER A 203 4.53 15.71 5.80
C SER A 203 4.10 16.30 7.16
N THR A 204 4.31 17.61 7.40
CA THR A 204 3.95 18.26 8.68
C THR A 204 2.56 18.89 8.70
N ARG A 205 1.75 18.65 7.66
CA ARG A 205 0.38 19.14 7.49
C ARG A 205 -0.48 19.05 8.76
N ASP A 206 -0.41 17.92 9.45
CA ASP A 206 -1.20 17.66 10.66
C ASP A 206 -0.92 18.63 11.82
N TYR A 207 0.30 19.18 11.93
CA TYR A 207 0.66 20.17 12.97
C TYR A 207 -0.19 21.44 12.87
N TYR A 208 -0.52 21.85 11.64
CA TYR A 208 -1.29 23.06 11.36
C TYR A 208 -2.80 22.82 11.51
N ILE A 209 -3.28 21.62 11.16
CA ILE A 209 -4.71 21.31 11.11
C ILE A 209 -5.25 20.92 12.49
N ASN A 210 -4.49 20.13 13.27
CA ASN A 210 -4.94 19.65 14.57
C ASN A 210 -4.53 20.60 15.70
N LYS A 211 -5.36 21.65 15.88
CA LYS A 211 -5.13 22.72 16.85
C LYS A 211 -5.05 22.26 18.32
N THR A 212 -5.69 21.13 18.66
CA THR A 212 -5.72 20.63 20.04
C THR A 212 -4.50 19.78 20.37
N LEU A 213 -4.12 18.88 19.46
CA LEU A 213 -3.05 17.91 19.71
C LEU A 213 -1.65 18.54 19.64
N TYR A 214 -1.46 19.56 18.78
CA TYR A 214 -0.15 20.18 18.53
C TYR A 214 -0.05 21.65 18.98
N ALA A 215 -0.95 22.10 19.85
CA ALA A 215 -0.95 23.49 20.36
C ALA A 215 0.42 23.90 20.93
N LYS A 216 1.11 22.99 21.63
CA LYS A 216 2.43 23.26 22.22
C LYS A 216 3.50 23.51 21.16
N GLN A 217 3.52 22.69 20.11
CA GLN A 217 4.46 22.79 19.00
C GLN A 217 4.20 24.04 18.17
N MET A 218 2.93 24.35 17.87
CA MET A 218 2.58 25.58 17.15
C MET A 218 2.88 26.84 17.95
N LYS A 219 2.72 26.82 19.28
CA LYS A 219 3.17 27.92 20.16
C LYS A 219 4.69 28.10 20.12
N ALA A 220 5.45 27.00 20.13
CA ALA A 220 6.91 27.06 20.03
C ALA A 220 7.35 27.60 18.65
N TYR A 221 6.69 27.17 17.57
CA TYR A 221 6.94 27.65 16.22
C TYR A 221 6.68 29.15 16.08
N ARG A 222 5.55 29.65 16.61
CA ARG A 222 5.25 31.09 16.68
C ARG A 222 6.33 31.86 17.43
N THR A 223 6.75 31.36 18.59
CA THR A 223 7.79 32.01 19.42
C THR A 223 9.12 32.06 18.68
N TYR A 224 9.49 30.98 18.01
CA TYR A 224 10.69 30.87 17.20
C TYR A 224 10.70 31.86 16.02
N LEU A 225 9.59 31.99 15.29
CA LEU A 225 9.49 32.97 14.18
C LEU A 225 9.64 34.41 14.67
N ILE A 226 8.99 34.78 15.78
CA ILE A 226 9.11 36.11 16.37
C ILE A 226 10.56 36.37 16.79
N GLY A 227 11.18 35.42 17.49
CA GLY A 227 12.57 35.54 17.94
C GLY A 227 13.54 35.73 16.76
N LYS A 228 13.34 35.00 15.67
CA LYS A 228 14.17 35.12 14.46
C LYS A 228 14.13 36.52 13.88
N VAL A 229 12.92 37.05 13.68
CA VAL A 229 12.74 38.35 13.03
C VAL A 229 13.23 39.50 13.92
N LYS A 230 13.09 39.37 15.24
CA LYS A 230 13.73 40.30 16.18
C LYS A 230 15.24 40.34 16.00
N LEU A 231 15.91 39.18 16.02
CA LEU A 231 17.35 39.09 15.82
C LEU A 231 17.78 39.66 14.45
N PHE A 232 17.04 39.37 13.38
CA PHE A 232 17.30 39.96 12.05
C PHE A 232 17.24 41.49 12.05
N THR A 233 16.29 42.06 12.80
CA THR A 233 16.09 43.51 12.90
C THR A 233 17.21 44.16 13.72
N GLU A 234 17.65 43.50 14.78
CA GLU A 234 18.75 43.94 15.64
C GLU A 234 20.10 43.94 14.89
N ASP A 235 20.37 42.90 14.10
CA ASP A 235 21.64 42.76 13.35
C ASP A 235 21.87 43.88 12.32
N ILE A 236 20.80 44.52 11.84
CA ILE A 236 20.88 45.69 10.93
C ILE A 236 20.71 47.03 11.65
N GLY A 237 20.74 47.04 12.98
CA GLY A 237 20.69 48.27 13.79
C GLY A 237 19.32 48.94 13.86
N LEU A 238 18.23 48.24 13.53
CA LEU A 238 16.87 48.74 13.68
C LEU A 238 16.26 48.29 15.02
N ILE A 239 15.27 49.06 15.51
CA ILE A 239 14.52 48.71 16.73
C ILE A 239 13.36 47.79 16.35
N ALA A 240 13.34 46.58 16.89
CA ALA A 240 12.28 45.61 16.64
C ALA A 240 10.93 46.05 17.24
N ASN A 241 9.91 46.24 16.40
CA ASN A 241 8.54 46.43 16.87
C ASN A 241 7.90 45.07 17.13
N GLU A 242 7.98 44.60 18.38
CA GLU A 242 7.54 43.24 18.73
C GLU A 242 6.06 42.99 18.44
N SER A 243 5.19 43.98 18.68
CA SER A 243 3.75 43.86 18.44
C SER A 243 3.44 43.69 16.95
N LYS A 244 4.13 44.46 16.09
CA LYS A 244 4.03 44.32 14.63
C LYS A 244 4.54 42.94 14.17
N ILE A 245 5.73 42.54 14.63
CA ILE A 245 6.30 41.23 14.29
C ILE A 245 5.37 40.09 14.71
N ALA A 246 4.81 40.16 15.93
CA ALA A 246 3.88 39.15 16.43
C ALA A 246 2.61 39.05 15.58
N ALA A 247 2.02 40.19 15.19
CA ALA A 247 0.85 40.22 14.32
C ALA A 247 1.16 39.65 12.93
N ASP A 248 2.27 40.07 12.31
CA ASP A 248 2.70 39.55 11.02
C ASP A 248 3.00 38.04 11.07
N VAL A 249 3.59 37.55 12.17
CA VAL A 249 3.82 36.11 12.39
C VAL A 249 2.50 35.34 12.51
N ASP A 250 1.51 35.88 13.20
CA ASP A 250 0.19 35.26 13.30
C ASP A 250 -0.51 35.15 11.94
N GLU A 251 -0.37 36.17 11.10
CA GLU A 251 -0.90 36.16 9.72
C GLU A 251 -0.21 35.12 8.83
N ILE A 252 1.13 35.00 8.88
CA ILE A 252 1.80 33.96 8.07
C ILE A 252 1.49 32.55 8.58
N ILE A 253 1.31 32.33 9.88
CA ILE A 253 0.87 31.03 10.41
C ILE A 253 -0.57 30.73 9.96
N ALA A 254 -1.45 31.73 9.94
CA ALA A 254 -2.81 31.58 9.44
C ALA A 254 -2.82 31.24 7.94
N PHE A 255 -2.05 31.96 7.14
CA PHE A 255 -1.85 31.67 5.72
C PHE A 255 -1.31 30.25 5.50
N GLU A 256 -0.25 29.87 6.22
CA GLU A 256 0.36 28.55 6.12
C GLU A 256 -0.59 27.43 6.57
N THR A 257 -1.51 27.72 7.49
CA THR A 257 -2.58 26.79 7.88
C THR A 257 -3.58 26.56 6.75
N GLU A 258 -3.93 27.58 5.97
CA GLU A 258 -4.76 27.41 4.77
C GLU A 258 -3.99 26.68 3.66
N PHE A 259 -2.69 26.96 3.51
CA PHE A 259 -1.81 26.18 2.62
C PHE A 259 -1.78 24.69 3.02
N ALA A 260 -1.63 24.37 4.30
CA ALA A 260 -1.66 22.99 4.78
C ALA A 260 -2.97 22.25 4.42
N LYS A 261 -4.11 22.95 4.34
CA LYS A 261 -5.39 22.32 3.97
C LYS A 261 -5.44 21.90 2.50
N ILE A 262 -4.76 22.62 1.61
CA ILE A 262 -4.75 22.31 0.16
C ILE A 262 -3.66 21.30 -0.24
N ILE A 263 -2.66 21.08 0.62
CA ILE A 263 -1.67 20.01 0.47
C ILE A 263 -2.34 18.64 0.51
N VAL A 264 -2.02 17.79 -0.47
CA VAL A 264 -2.51 16.42 -0.54
C VAL A 264 -1.70 15.56 0.46
N PRO A 265 -2.37 14.83 1.38
CA PRO A 265 -1.70 13.96 2.36
C PRO A 265 -0.93 12.82 1.70
N ASP A 266 0.18 12.39 2.33
CA ASP A 266 1.06 11.34 1.79
C ASP A 266 0.35 9.98 1.65
N GLU A 267 -0.67 9.71 2.47
CA GLU A 267 -1.50 8.50 2.35
C GLU A 267 -2.16 8.38 0.97
N ASN A 268 -2.50 9.52 0.36
CA ASN A 268 -3.18 9.60 -0.92
C ASN A 268 -2.21 9.68 -2.11
N ARG A 269 -0.89 9.72 -1.86
CA ARG A 269 0.16 9.97 -2.85
C ARG A 269 1.00 8.72 -3.17
N ARG A 270 0.48 7.53 -2.85
CA ARG A 270 1.19 6.25 -3.07
C ARG A 270 0.95 5.65 -4.46
N ASN A 271 -0.05 6.11 -5.20
CA ASN A 271 -0.31 5.69 -6.59
C ASN A 271 0.54 6.53 -7.57
N ARG A 272 1.64 5.95 -8.04
CA ARG A 272 2.59 6.63 -8.94
C ARG A 272 2.00 6.91 -10.32
N THR A 273 1.06 6.08 -10.78
CA THR A 273 0.32 6.34 -12.04
C THR A 273 -0.59 7.56 -11.92
N ALA A 274 -1.23 7.76 -10.77
CA ALA A 274 -2.09 8.94 -10.53
C ALA A 274 -1.28 10.24 -10.41
N LEU A 275 -0.06 10.17 -9.84
CA LEU A 275 0.86 11.31 -9.77
C LEU A 275 1.53 11.62 -11.11
N TYR A 276 1.51 10.71 -12.09
CA TYR A 276 2.10 10.96 -13.40
C TYR A 276 1.10 11.71 -14.31
N ASN A 277 1.06 13.03 -14.24
CA ASN A 277 0.25 13.85 -15.14
C ASN A 277 1.13 14.59 -16.14
N LYS A 278 1.32 13.99 -17.32
CA LYS A 278 2.07 14.60 -18.42
C LYS A 278 1.36 15.84 -18.96
N ARG A 279 2.07 16.96 -19.07
CA ARG A 279 1.61 18.26 -19.58
C ARG A 279 2.69 18.93 -20.42
N LYS A 280 2.33 20.03 -21.09
CA LYS A 280 3.28 20.98 -21.67
C LYS A 280 3.67 22.04 -20.65
N ILE A 281 4.85 22.66 -20.81
CA ILE A 281 5.23 23.81 -19.98
C ILE A 281 4.19 24.91 -20.11
N SER A 282 3.71 25.16 -21.33
CA SER A 282 2.68 26.15 -21.64
C SER A 282 1.35 25.92 -20.89
N ASP A 283 1.05 24.68 -20.47
CA ASP A 283 -0.17 24.39 -19.68
C ASP A 283 -0.12 25.06 -18.29
N LEU A 284 1.06 25.36 -17.75
CA LEU A 284 1.21 26.02 -16.44
C LEU A 284 0.59 27.42 -16.42
N GLU A 285 0.61 28.14 -17.56
CA GLU A 285 -0.01 29.45 -17.70
C GLU A 285 -1.55 29.38 -17.54
N THR A 286 -2.14 28.22 -17.79
CA THR A 286 -3.59 28.00 -17.56
C THR A 286 -3.85 27.41 -16.17
N LEU A 287 -2.99 26.52 -15.68
CA LEU A 287 -3.19 25.82 -14.41
C LEU A 287 -2.85 26.68 -13.19
N MET A 288 -1.88 27.58 -13.31
CA MET A 288 -1.45 28.51 -12.27
C MET A 288 -1.05 29.87 -12.89
N PRO A 289 -2.02 30.66 -13.39
CA PRO A 289 -1.77 31.89 -14.13
C PRO A 289 -1.17 33.04 -13.30
N ILE A 290 -1.10 32.91 -11.98
CA ILE A 290 -0.56 33.96 -11.09
C ILE A 290 0.97 34.05 -11.15
N ILE A 291 1.64 33.05 -11.74
CA ILE A 291 3.09 33.03 -11.96
C ILE A 291 3.32 33.09 -13.47
N ASP A 292 4.10 34.07 -13.93
CA ASP A 292 4.72 34.06 -15.26
C ASP A 292 5.81 32.96 -15.29
N TRP A 293 5.42 31.76 -15.74
CA TRP A 293 6.28 30.57 -15.68
C TRP A 293 7.41 30.64 -16.69
N GLN A 294 7.16 31.21 -17.86
CA GLN A 294 8.21 31.39 -18.85
C GLN A 294 9.32 32.31 -18.31
N ARG A 295 8.96 33.43 -17.69
CA ARG A 295 9.93 34.34 -17.06
C ARG A 295 10.64 33.68 -15.89
N LEU A 296 9.91 32.98 -15.03
CA LEU A 296 10.49 32.24 -13.89
C LEU A 296 11.53 31.22 -14.36
N LEU A 297 11.13 30.29 -15.23
CA LEU A 297 11.98 29.18 -15.67
C LEU A 297 13.22 29.67 -16.43
N LEU A 298 13.08 30.67 -17.32
CA LEU A 298 14.23 31.23 -18.03
C LEU A 298 15.20 31.98 -17.10
N ALA A 299 14.71 32.60 -16.03
CA ALA A 299 15.56 33.28 -15.07
C ALA A 299 16.33 32.33 -14.15
N VAL A 300 15.70 31.21 -13.74
CA VAL A 300 16.28 30.27 -12.77
C VAL A 300 17.06 29.12 -13.40
N THR A 301 17.03 28.98 -14.73
CA THR A 301 17.73 27.90 -15.46
C THR A 301 18.97 28.41 -16.19
N PRO A 302 20.02 27.58 -16.36
CA PRO A 302 21.20 27.95 -17.12
C PRO A 302 20.87 28.17 -18.60
N PHE A 303 21.60 29.08 -19.23
CA PHE A 303 21.37 29.50 -20.62
C PHE A 303 21.33 28.34 -21.63
N SER A 304 22.16 27.32 -21.42
CA SER A 304 22.19 26.06 -22.17
C SER A 304 20.83 25.36 -22.28
N VAL A 305 19.96 25.51 -21.29
CA VAL A 305 18.65 24.84 -21.20
C VAL A 305 17.52 25.75 -21.74
N HIS A 306 17.79 27.02 -22.05
CA HIS A 306 16.75 27.95 -22.50
C HIS A 306 16.07 27.50 -23.81
N SER A 307 16.81 26.91 -24.73
CA SER A 307 16.24 26.36 -25.97
C SER A 307 15.27 25.21 -25.68
N TYR A 308 15.62 24.34 -24.74
CA TYR A 308 14.76 23.26 -24.25
C TYR A 308 13.47 23.83 -23.64
N ILE A 309 13.55 24.81 -22.74
CA ILE A 309 12.36 25.45 -22.14
C ILE A 309 11.47 26.10 -23.21
N ARG A 310 12.06 26.87 -24.14
CA ARG A 310 11.32 27.55 -25.22
C ARG A 310 10.70 26.59 -26.23
N SER A 311 11.17 25.35 -26.31
CA SER A 311 10.60 24.32 -27.19
C SER A 311 9.26 23.75 -26.71
N ASP A 312 8.76 24.20 -25.55
CA ASP A 312 7.55 23.70 -24.89
C ASP A 312 7.58 22.17 -24.67
N PRO A 313 8.54 21.68 -23.87
CA PRO A 313 8.76 20.26 -23.66
C PRO A 313 7.64 19.65 -22.81
N ASP A 314 7.59 18.31 -22.80
CA ASP A 314 6.72 17.59 -21.89
C ASP A 314 7.27 17.70 -20.45
N ILE A 315 6.39 18.02 -19.50
CA ILE A 315 6.62 18.05 -18.05
C ILE A 315 5.69 17.08 -17.34
N VAL A 316 5.97 16.80 -16.07
CA VAL A 316 5.10 15.99 -15.20
C VAL A 316 4.64 16.83 -14.02
N ILE A 317 3.34 16.88 -13.79
CA ILE A 317 2.74 17.56 -12.63
C ILE A 317 2.15 16.49 -11.69
N SER A 318 2.64 16.42 -10.46
CA SER A 318 2.17 15.45 -9.46
C SER A 318 0.71 15.71 -9.05
N GLU A 319 0.37 16.97 -8.76
CA GLU A 319 -0.95 17.36 -8.22
C GLU A 319 -1.57 18.52 -9.01
N LEU A 320 -2.42 18.19 -9.98
CA LEU A 320 -3.06 19.21 -10.83
C LEU A 320 -3.98 20.14 -10.04
N ASN A 321 -4.81 19.59 -9.15
CA ASN A 321 -5.78 20.37 -8.38
C ASN A 321 -5.11 21.27 -7.32
N PHE A 322 -3.90 20.91 -6.90
CA PHE A 322 -3.14 21.73 -5.97
C PHE A 322 -2.78 23.08 -6.60
N LEU A 323 -2.38 23.11 -7.87
CA LEU A 323 -1.97 24.34 -8.58
C LEU A 323 -3.11 25.38 -8.67
N SER A 324 -4.33 24.93 -8.96
CA SER A 324 -5.50 25.83 -9.03
C SER A 324 -5.93 26.32 -7.65
N ASN A 325 -5.89 25.45 -6.64
CA ASN A 325 -6.16 25.82 -5.25
C ASN A 325 -5.11 26.80 -4.71
N MET A 326 -3.85 26.62 -5.07
CA MET A 326 -2.76 27.54 -4.71
C MET A 326 -2.97 28.90 -5.37
N THR A 327 -3.37 28.95 -6.64
CA THR A 327 -3.74 30.20 -7.32
C THR A 327 -4.83 30.94 -6.57
N THR A 328 -5.88 30.23 -6.15
CA THR A 328 -6.98 30.80 -5.37
C THR A 328 -6.50 31.36 -4.03
N LEU A 329 -5.70 30.57 -3.29
CA LEU A 329 -5.15 30.97 -2.00
C LEU A 329 -4.31 32.23 -2.12
N LEU A 330 -3.36 32.26 -3.06
CA LEU A 330 -2.48 33.42 -3.28
C LEU A 330 -3.26 34.65 -3.77
N SER A 331 -4.23 34.48 -4.67
CA SER A 331 -5.04 35.61 -5.18
C SER A 331 -5.90 36.25 -4.09
N SER A 332 -6.29 35.48 -3.08
CA SER A 332 -7.08 35.95 -1.94
C SER A 332 -6.23 36.48 -0.77
N THR A 333 -4.91 36.41 -0.88
CA THR A 333 -3.97 36.79 0.19
C THR A 333 -3.30 38.12 -0.12
N SER A 334 -3.16 38.98 0.89
CA SER A 334 -2.44 40.26 0.73
C SER A 334 -0.99 40.04 0.26
N PRO A 335 -0.51 40.81 -0.73
CA PRO A 335 0.91 40.84 -1.14
C PRO A 335 1.92 40.93 -0.01
N ARG A 336 1.58 41.66 1.06
CA ARG A 336 2.44 41.79 2.25
C ARG A 336 2.64 40.46 2.96
N ILE A 337 1.57 39.69 3.15
CA ILE A 337 1.60 38.39 3.82
C ILE A 337 2.38 37.39 2.98
N ILE A 338 2.15 37.37 1.66
CA ILE A 338 2.91 36.51 0.73
C ILE A 338 4.39 36.84 0.79
N THR A 339 4.75 38.12 0.74
CA THR A 339 6.14 38.59 0.84
C THR A 339 6.77 38.15 2.16
N ASN A 340 6.07 38.36 3.28
CA ASN A 340 6.54 37.95 4.60
C ASN A 340 6.75 36.44 4.69
N TYR A 341 5.83 35.63 4.15
CA TYR A 341 5.95 34.18 4.15
C TYR A 341 7.14 33.69 3.31
N VAL A 342 7.24 34.14 2.05
CA VAL A 342 8.33 33.75 1.13
C VAL A 342 9.70 34.16 1.69
N LEU A 343 9.84 35.38 2.20
CA LEU A 343 11.10 35.83 2.79
C LEU A 343 11.42 35.12 4.12
N SER A 344 10.40 34.71 4.89
CA SER A 344 10.62 33.84 6.06
C SER A 344 11.16 32.47 5.66
N ARG A 345 10.66 31.90 4.54
CA ARG A 345 11.18 30.64 3.97
C ARG A 345 12.59 30.79 3.45
N PHE A 346 12.88 31.87 2.73
CA PHE A 346 14.21 32.21 2.28
C PHE A 346 15.19 32.33 3.45
N ALA A 347 14.83 33.09 4.49
CA ALA A 347 15.66 33.28 5.67
C ALA A 347 15.93 31.97 6.44
N SER A 348 14.97 31.04 6.44
CA SER A 348 15.20 29.72 7.03
C SER A 348 16.33 28.93 6.35
N SER A 349 16.62 29.18 5.06
CA SER A 349 17.75 28.55 4.36
C SER A 349 19.13 29.03 4.82
N TRP A 350 19.21 30.13 5.58
CA TRP A 350 20.47 30.73 6.07
C TRP A 350 20.78 30.35 7.51
N MET A 351 19.90 29.63 8.21
CA MET A 351 19.96 29.48 9.68
C MET A 351 21.23 28.79 10.21
N THR A 352 21.96 28.04 9.37
CA THR A 352 23.24 27.41 9.73
C THR A 352 24.47 28.30 9.49
N GLU A 353 24.27 29.50 8.92
CA GLU A 353 25.33 30.38 8.39
C GLU A 353 25.39 31.75 9.08
N ILE A 354 24.46 32.05 9.99
CA ILE A 354 24.22 33.41 10.53
C ILE A 354 24.60 33.59 12.01
N GLY A 355 25.19 32.57 12.64
CA GLY A 355 25.84 32.70 13.95
C GLY A 355 25.10 32.12 15.16
N THR A 356 25.74 32.21 16.32
CA THR A 356 25.42 31.48 17.57
C THR A 356 24.04 31.82 18.13
N LYS A 357 23.65 33.11 18.14
CA LYS A 357 22.35 33.56 18.70
C LYS A 357 21.16 32.87 18.02
N TYR A 358 21.26 32.64 16.71
CA TYR A 358 20.23 31.97 15.92
C TYR A 358 20.19 30.47 16.17
N GLU A 359 21.35 29.84 16.35
CA GLU A 359 21.43 28.43 16.73
C GLU A 359 20.86 28.15 18.11
N ASP A 360 21.04 29.09 19.04
CA ASP A 360 20.51 28.98 20.40
C ASP A 360 18.98 29.10 20.39
N LEU A 361 18.44 30.05 19.61
CA LEU A 361 17.00 30.14 19.35
C LEU A 361 16.44 28.88 18.66
N GLN A 362 17.16 28.34 17.66
CA GLN A 362 16.82 27.09 17.00
C GLN A 362 16.82 25.91 17.99
N GLN A 363 17.71 25.93 18.98
CA GLN A 363 17.82 24.87 19.97
C GLN A 363 16.62 24.85 20.92
N GLU A 364 16.09 26.00 21.34
CA GLU A 364 14.86 26.08 22.11
C GLU A 364 13.66 25.52 21.33
N PHE A 365 13.57 25.86 20.05
CA PHE A 365 12.56 25.33 19.14
C PHE A 365 12.71 23.81 18.96
N ALA A 366 13.93 23.32 18.73
CA ALA A 366 14.24 21.91 18.58
C ALA A 366 13.93 21.09 19.85
N PHE A 367 14.06 21.68 21.04
CA PHE A 367 13.63 21.04 22.28
C PHE A 367 12.11 20.84 22.30
N ALA A 368 11.33 21.87 21.93
CA ALA A 368 9.88 21.77 21.92
C ALA A 368 9.36 20.79 20.85
N MET A 369 9.98 20.77 19.67
CA MET A 369 9.55 19.94 18.54
C MET A 369 10.04 18.50 18.61
N TYR A 370 11.28 18.28 19.04
CA TYR A 370 11.97 16.99 18.91
C TYR A 370 12.52 16.46 20.24
N GLY A 371 12.46 17.25 21.32
CA GLY A 371 12.99 16.89 22.63
C GLY A 371 14.51 17.01 22.75
N ARG A 372 15.21 17.57 21.75
CA ARG A 372 16.67 17.71 21.77
C ARG A 372 17.09 18.60 22.94
N LYS A 373 17.83 18.08 23.91
CA LYS A 373 18.16 18.78 25.17
C LYS A 373 19.31 19.78 25.05
N LYS A 374 20.26 19.53 24.14
CA LYS A 374 21.43 20.39 23.90
C LYS A 374 21.66 20.58 22.40
N LYS A 375 22.27 21.70 22.02
CA LYS A 375 22.79 21.91 20.67
C LYS A 375 23.90 20.89 20.37
N GLN A 376 23.93 20.37 19.14
CA GLN A 376 25.01 19.49 18.68
C GLN A 376 26.32 20.26 18.52
N PRO A 377 27.49 19.63 18.73
CA PRO A 377 28.77 20.25 18.44
C PRO A 377 28.84 20.75 17.00
N ARG A 378 29.39 21.95 16.81
CA ARG A 378 29.46 22.60 15.48
C ARG A 378 30.15 21.72 14.43
N TRP A 379 31.21 21.01 14.82
CA TRP A 379 31.92 20.12 13.91
C TRP A 379 31.01 19.06 13.28
N LYS A 380 29.99 18.55 14.00
CA LYS A 380 29.04 17.57 13.43
C LYS A 380 28.22 18.20 12.31
N THR A 381 27.73 19.43 12.53
CA THR A 381 27.04 20.21 11.50
C THR A 381 27.95 20.45 10.30
N CYS A 382 29.20 20.86 10.54
CA CYS A 382 30.13 21.21 9.48
C CYS A 382 30.62 20.01 8.67
N VAL A 383 30.89 18.87 9.31
CA VAL A 383 31.18 17.61 8.60
C VAL A 383 29.98 17.22 7.74
N GLY A 384 28.76 17.25 8.30
CA GLY A 384 27.55 16.91 7.56
C GLY A 384 27.29 17.82 6.36
N ILE A 385 27.56 19.12 6.49
CA ILE A 385 27.46 20.08 5.38
C ILE A 385 28.51 19.81 4.31
N ALA A 386 29.80 19.74 4.69
CA ALA A 386 30.88 19.52 3.72
C ALA A 386 30.73 18.19 2.98
N ALA A 387 30.38 17.12 3.71
CA ALA A 387 30.12 15.80 3.15
C ALA A 387 28.83 15.72 2.32
N GLY A 388 27.87 16.64 2.52
CA GLY A 388 26.63 16.69 1.74
C GLY A 388 26.75 17.49 0.45
N GLU A 389 27.55 18.56 0.42
CA GLU A 389 27.72 19.38 -0.80
C GLU A 389 28.67 18.75 -1.81
N LEU A 390 29.68 18.03 -1.34
CA LEU A 390 30.72 17.38 -2.14
C LEU A 390 30.82 15.91 -1.71
N ASP A 391 29.74 15.19 -1.99
CA ASP A 391 29.39 13.88 -1.45
C ASP A 391 30.25 12.72 -1.97
N HIS A 392 30.57 12.69 -3.26
CA HIS A 392 31.52 11.75 -3.85
C HIS A 392 32.98 12.09 -3.52
N ALA A 393 33.34 13.37 -3.39
CA ALA A 393 34.68 13.75 -2.94
C ALA A 393 34.92 13.30 -1.49
N SER A 394 33.94 13.53 -0.61
CA SER A 394 33.99 13.06 0.78
C SER A 394 33.92 11.54 0.88
N GLY A 395 33.11 10.89 0.03
CA GLY A 395 33.05 9.43 -0.09
C GLY A 395 34.40 8.82 -0.46
N ALA A 396 35.09 9.40 -1.46
CA ALA A 396 36.42 8.99 -1.87
C ALA A 396 37.45 9.11 -0.72
N MET A 397 37.42 10.22 0.04
CA MET A 397 38.28 10.39 1.21
C MET A 397 38.01 9.32 2.28
N TYR A 398 36.74 8.99 2.52
CA TYR A 398 36.34 7.97 3.51
C TYR A 398 36.77 6.57 3.11
N ILE A 399 36.43 6.12 1.89
CA ILE A 399 36.68 4.73 1.46
C ILE A 399 38.16 4.40 1.36
N ARG A 400 39.00 5.35 0.95
CA ARG A 400 40.46 5.16 0.87
C ARG A 400 41.13 4.93 2.23
N LYS A 401 40.47 5.34 3.33
CA LYS A 401 41.02 5.22 4.69
C LYS A 401 40.32 4.14 5.53
N HIS A 402 39.01 3.93 5.34
CA HIS A 402 38.19 3.15 6.26
C HIS A 402 37.49 1.94 5.64
N PHE A 403 37.52 1.73 4.31
CA PHE A 403 36.81 0.62 3.68
C PHE A 403 37.75 -0.49 3.19
N ASP A 404 37.42 -1.73 3.55
CA ASP A 404 38.12 -2.95 3.13
C ASP A 404 37.47 -3.54 1.88
N GLU A 405 38.24 -3.71 0.81
CA GLU A 405 37.74 -4.21 -0.47
C GLU A 405 37.25 -5.67 -0.38
N ASP A 406 37.81 -6.49 0.51
CA ASP A 406 37.37 -7.88 0.73
C ASP A 406 35.94 -7.96 1.29
N SER A 407 35.50 -6.91 1.98
CA SER A 407 34.12 -6.80 2.47
C SER A 407 33.12 -6.68 1.31
N LYS A 408 33.50 -6.04 0.20
CA LYS A 408 32.67 -5.94 -1.03
C LYS A 408 32.38 -7.32 -1.59
N ASN A 409 33.40 -8.19 -1.70
CA ASN A 409 33.26 -9.54 -2.23
C ASN A 409 32.32 -10.41 -1.40
N SER A 410 32.46 -10.34 -0.07
CA SER A 410 31.60 -11.09 0.87
C SER A 410 30.13 -10.68 0.78
N VAL A 411 29.86 -9.38 0.62
CA VAL A 411 28.49 -8.84 0.48
C VAL A 411 27.89 -9.22 -0.87
N MET A 412 28.68 -9.20 -1.96
CA MET A 412 28.21 -9.66 -3.28
C MET A 412 27.72 -11.10 -3.26
N GLN A 413 28.46 -12.02 -2.59
CA GLN A 413 28.02 -13.40 -2.44
C GLN A 413 26.70 -13.51 -1.67
N MET A 414 26.50 -12.68 -0.64
CA MET A 414 25.26 -12.66 0.12
C MET A 414 24.08 -12.18 -0.73
N ILE A 415 24.29 -11.19 -1.60
CA ILE A 415 23.28 -10.71 -2.54
C ILE A 415 22.89 -11.83 -3.52
N ASP A 416 23.85 -12.57 -4.05
CA ASP A 416 23.55 -13.69 -4.95
C ASP A 416 22.70 -14.77 -4.25
N ASP A 417 23.01 -15.08 -2.99
CA ASP A 417 22.24 -16.02 -2.19
C ASP A 417 20.81 -15.54 -1.89
N LEU A 418 20.65 -14.23 -1.63
CA LEU A 418 19.36 -13.58 -1.39
C LEU A 418 18.51 -13.53 -2.65
N GLN A 419 19.05 -13.11 -3.80
CA GLN A 419 18.35 -13.13 -5.09
C GLN A 419 17.90 -14.55 -5.47
N LEU A 420 18.70 -15.57 -5.15
CA LEU A 420 18.30 -16.97 -5.32
C LEU A 420 17.16 -17.35 -4.36
N ALA A 421 17.23 -16.93 -3.10
CA ALA A 421 16.16 -17.16 -2.12
C ALA A 421 14.85 -16.49 -2.54
N PHE A 422 14.91 -15.24 -3.01
CA PHE A 422 13.78 -14.50 -3.57
C PHE A 422 13.19 -15.20 -4.80
N SER A 423 14.04 -15.68 -5.71
CA SER A 423 13.59 -16.40 -6.90
C SER A 423 12.79 -17.65 -6.52
N LYS A 424 13.31 -18.45 -5.57
CA LYS A 424 12.58 -19.61 -5.03
C LYS A 424 11.30 -19.21 -4.31
N MET A 425 11.28 -18.08 -3.59
CA MET A 425 10.07 -17.52 -2.98
C MET A 425 9.00 -17.20 -4.03
N MET A 426 9.39 -16.63 -5.17
CA MET A 426 8.46 -16.29 -6.25
C MET A 426 7.92 -17.52 -6.98
N GLU A 427 8.74 -18.53 -7.22
CA GLU A 427 8.30 -19.79 -7.84
C GLU A 427 7.24 -20.50 -6.97
N GLU A 428 7.51 -20.61 -5.66
CA GLU A 428 6.63 -21.26 -4.68
C GLU A 428 5.38 -20.44 -4.32
N ASN A 429 5.30 -19.18 -4.73
CA ASN A 429 4.18 -18.29 -4.44
C ASN A 429 2.88 -18.85 -5.07
N THR A 430 1.81 -18.97 -4.29
CA THR A 430 0.54 -19.57 -4.75
C THR A 430 -0.53 -18.57 -5.13
N TRP A 431 -0.36 -17.28 -4.83
CA TRP A 431 -1.39 -16.26 -5.05
C TRP A 431 -1.18 -15.42 -6.33
N MET A 432 0.01 -15.49 -6.92
CA MET A 432 0.33 -14.86 -8.20
C MET A 432 0.10 -15.80 -9.38
N ASP A 433 -0.39 -15.28 -10.51
CA ASP A 433 -0.40 -16.02 -11.78
C ASP A 433 1.00 -16.19 -12.39
N GLU A 434 1.18 -17.24 -13.20
CA GLU A 434 2.46 -17.58 -13.81
C GLU A 434 3.07 -16.47 -14.70
N PRO A 435 2.30 -15.76 -15.56
CA PRO A 435 2.83 -14.61 -16.29
C PRO A 435 3.43 -13.53 -15.38
N THR A 436 2.71 -13.17 -14.31
CA THR A 436 3.16 -12.14 -13.36
C THR A 436 4.38 -12.62 -12.58
N LYS A 437 4.44 -13.89 -12.17
CA LYS A 437 5.64 -14.49 -11.56
C LYS A 437 6.86 -14.41 -12.48
N LYS A 438 6.70 -14.79 -13.74
CA LYS A 438 7.79 -14.74 -14.73
C LYS A 438 8.30 -13.30 -14.91
N ALA A 439 7.40 -12.32 -14.95
CA ALA A 439 7.77 -10.91 -15.01
C ALA A 439 8.47 -10.44 -13.72
N ALA A 440 8.02 -10.88 -12.54
CA ALA A 440 8.65 -10.56 -11.27
C ALA A 440 10.07 -11.15 -11.17
N LEU A 441 10.26 -12.40 -11.59
CA LEU A 441 11.58 -13.04 -11.68
C LEU A 441 12.51 -12.29 -12.64
N ALA A 442 11.99 -11.88 -13.81
CA ALA A 442 12.75 -11.09 -14.78
C ALA A 442 13.13 -9.70 -14.23
N LYS A 443 12.27 -9.09 -13.40
CA LYS A 443 12.57 -7.84 -12.71
C LYS A 443 13.67 -8.01 -11.67
N ALA A 444 13.57 -9.03 -10.83
CA ALA A 444 14.58 -9.32 -9.81
C ALA A 444 15.95 -9.63 -10.43
N SER A 445 16.00 -10.37 -11.54
CA SER A 445 17.26 -10.73 -12.20
C SER A 445 17.94 -9.58 -12.95
N GLN A 446 17.19 -8.54 -13.33
CA GLN A 446 17.71 -7.33 -13.99
C GLN A 446 18.05 -6.20 -13.02
N MET A 447 17.95 -6.46 -11.71
CA MET A 447 18.19 -5.47 -10.68
C MET A 447 19.67 -5.07 -10.67
N ILE A 448 19.92 -3.77 -10.77
CA ILE A 448 21.27 -3.19 -10.72
C ILE A 448 21.74 -3.17 -9.26
N ARG A 449 23.03 -3.45 -9.03
CA ARG A 449 23.63 -3.58 -7.70
C ARG A 449 24.76 -2.57 -7.54
N GLN A 450 24.65 -1.66 -6.58
CA GLN A 450 25.69 -0.67 -6.24
C GLN A 450 26.24 -0.95 -4.84
N ILE A 451 27.46 -1.47 -4.75
CA ILE A 451 28.05 -1.96 -3.49
C ILE A 451 29.30 -1.16 -3.15
N GLY A 452 29.32 -0.58 -1.95
CA GLY A 452 30.46 0.18 -1.42
C GLY A 452 30.54 1.59 -2.00
N PHE A 453 31.10 1.70 -3.20
CA PHE A 453 31.48 2.97 -3.82
C PHE A 453 31.57 2.83 -5.36
N PRO A 454 31.42 3.93 -6.13
CA PRO A 454 31.69 3.95 -7.56
C PRO A 454 33.19 3.97 -7.86
N ASP A 455 33.64 3.22 -8.88
CA ASP A 455 35.06 3.07 -9.19
C ASP A 455 35.80 4.39 -9.47
N PHE A 456 35.10 5.45 -9.88
CA PHE A 456 35.73 6.75 -10.13
C PHE A 456 36.24 7.44 -8.85
N GLU A 457 35.73 7.08 -7.67
CA GLU A 457 36.20 7.61 -6.38
C GLU A 457 37.63 7.17 -6.05
N LEU A 458 38.18 6.18 -6.76
CA LEU A 458 39.57 5.74 -6.61
C LEU A 458 40.58 6.62 -7.37
N SER A 459 40.14 7.55 -8.24
CA SER A 459 41.01 8.43 -9.04
C SER A 459 40.73 9.90 -8.77
N ASP A 460 41.77 10.66 -8.44
CA ASP A 460 41.67 12.09 -8.17
C ASP A 460 41.18 12.88 -9.39
N GLU A 461 41.67 12.53 -10.59
CA GLU A 461 41.30 13.17 -11.84
C GLU A 461 39.81 12.97 -12.17
N ARG A 462 39.28 11.77 -11.91
CA ARG A 462 37.87 11.47 -12.21
C ARG A 462 36.91 12.09 -11.20
N VAL A 463 37.32 12.21 -9.93
CA VAL A 463 36.54 12.96 -8.94
C VAL A 463 36.51 14.44 -9.31
N ASP A 464 37.64 15.03 -9.71
CA ASP A 464 37.67 16.43 -10.16
C ASP A 464 36.87 16.67 -11.46
N GLU A 465 36.86 15.73 -12.40
CA GLU A 465 36.01 15.84 -13.60
C GLU A 465 34.51 15.76 -13.26
N TYR A 466 34.12 14.98 -12.24
CA TYR A 466 32.73 14.96 -11.75
C TYR A 466 32.29 16.34 -11.21
N TYR A 467 33.18 17.03 -10.51
CA TYR A 467 32.94 18.36 -9.92
C TYR A 467 33.42 19.52 -10.81
N LYS A 468 33.51 19.31 -12.12
CA LYS A 468 33.96 20.34 -13.05
C LYS A 468 33.10 21.61 -12.96
N GLY A 469 33.78 22.74 -12.76
CA GLY A 469 33.14 24.05 -12.60
C GLY A 469 32.68 24.38 -11.18
N VAL A 470 32.95 23.53 -10.18
CA VAL A 470 32.84 23.92 -8.78
C VAL A 470 33.88 24.99 -8.46
N GLU A 471 33.43 26.10 -7.90
CA GLU A 471 34.29 27.20 -7.45
C GLU A 471 34.15 27.37 -5.94
N VAL A 472 35.25 27.17 -5.22
CA VAL A 472 35.37 27.42 -3.78
C VAL A 472 36.67 28.18 -3.55
N ASP A 473 36.59 29.35 -2.93
CA ASP A 473 37.74 30.19 -2.58
C ASP A 473 37.83 30.32 -1.05
N PRO A 474 38.95 29.93 -0.41
CA PRO A 474 39.14 30.02 1.04
C PRO A 474 38.96 31.42 1.64
N SER A 475 39.06 32.49 0.83
CA SER A 475 38.85 33.87 1.28
C SER A 475 37.37 34.22 1.51
N TRP A 476 36.46 33.49 0.84
CA TRP A 476 35.02 33.73 0.93
C TRP A 476 34.48 33.44 2.33
N SER A 477 33.32 34.03 2.64
CA SER A 477 32.52 33.64 3.78
C SER A 477 31.89 32.26 3.55
N PHE A 478 31.51 31.59 4.64
CA PHE A 478 30.83 30.31 4.54
C PHE A 478 29.55 30.42 3.70
N SER A 479 28.78 31.51 3.84
CA SER A 479 27.58 31.75 3.05
C SER A 479 27.82 31.94 1.55
N GLU A 480 28.95 32.55 1.16
CA GLU A 480 29.32 32.72 -0.25
C GLU A 480 29.75 31.38 -0.87
N MET A 481 30.51 30.57 -0.13
CA MET A 481 30.83 29.20 -0.56
C MET A 481 29.55 28.37 -0.73
N ARG A 482 28.61 28.45 0.21
CA ARG A 482 27.30 27.77 0.14
C ARG A 482 26.51 28.20 -1.08
N GLU A 483 26.42 29.50 -1.35
CA GLU A 483 25.73 30.04 -2.52
C GLU A 483 26.38 29.55 -3.84
N SER A 484 27.72 29.54 -3.91
CA SER A 484 28.46 29.02 -5.08
C SER A 484 28.15 27.54 -5.35
N LEU A 485 28.24 26.70 -4.31
CA LEU A 485 27.99 25.25 -4.42
C LEU A 485 26.54 24.94 -4.79
N LEU A 486 25.56 25.63 -4.18
CA LEU A 486 24.14 25.48 -4.51
C LEU A 486 23.87 25.86 -5.97
N LYS A 487 24.44 26.97 -6.45
CA LYS A 487 24.30 27.41 -7.83
C LYS A 487 24.91 26.40 -8.80
N TRP A 488 26.11 25.88 -8.51
CA TRP A 488 26.72 24.83 -9.31
C TRP A 488 25.83 23.59 -9.36
N ARG A 489 25.32 23.11 -8.23
CA ARG A 489 24.48 21.92 -8.13
C ARG A 489 23.18 22.04 -8.92
N VAL A 490 22.48 23.17 -8.81
CA VAL A 490 21.26 23.45 -9.58
C VAL A 490 21.55 23.48 -11.08
N ASN A 491 22.62 24.17 -11.49
CA ASN A 491 23.02 24.24 -12.90
C ASN A 491 23.41 22.85 -13.44
N TRP A 492 24.19 22.09 -12.67
CA TRP A 492 24.56 20.71 -12.99
C TRP A 492 23.30 19.88 -13.21
N ALA A 493 22.37 19.85 -12.24
CA ALA A 493 21.14 19.07 -12.35
C ALA A 493 20.29 19.47 -13.58
N LEU A 494 20.12 20.77 -13.84
CA LEU A 494 19.30 21.26 -14.95
C LEU A 494 19.93 21.01 -16.32
N ASN A 495 21.26 21.11 -16.45
CA ASN A 495 21.96 20.78 -17.70
C ASN A 495 21.71 19.34 -18.15
N ARG A 496 21.53 18.43 -17.19
CA ARG A 496 21.25 17.01 -17.46
C ARG A 496 19.89 16.73 -18.08
N LEU A 497 19.01 17.74 -18.18
CA LEU A 497 17.80 17.66 -19.02
C LEU A 497 18.14 17.44 -20.51
N LEU A 498 19.33 17.87 -20.94
CA LEU A 498 19.81 17.73 -22.31
C LEU A 498 20.54 16.40 -22.55
N GLU A 499 20.80 15.64 -21.49
CA GLU A 499 21.56 14.40 -21.51
C GLU A 499 20.65 13.17 -21.39
N LYS A 500 21.15 12.03 -21.86
CA LYS A 500 20.50 10.73 -21.58
C LYS A 500 20.67 10.36 -20.11
N VAL A 501 19.75 9.56 -19.60
CA VAL A 501 19.86 9.00 -18.24
C VAL A 501 20.90 7.87 -18.25
N ASP A 502 21.86 7.95 -17.32
CA ASP A 502 22.73 6.82 -17.00
C ASP A 502 22.12 6.00 -15.86
N ARG A 503 21.69 4.79 -16.19
CA ARG A 503 21.09 3.86 -15.24
C ARG A 503 22.08 3.30 -14.22
N ASN A 504 23.39 3.36 -14.49
CA ASN A 504 24.43 2.84 -13.58
C ASN A 504 24.98 3.91 -12.62
N GLU A 505 24.59 5.18 -12.79
CA GLU A 505 25.02 6.26 -11.91
C GLU A 505 24.61 5.99 -10.45
N PHE A 506 25.57 6.18 -9.54
CA PHE A 506 25.39 6.00 -8.10
C PHE A 506 24.38 6.98 -7.52
N ILE A 507 23.49 6.47 -6.67
CA ILE A 507 22.37 7.25 -6.12
C ILE A 507 22.66 7.80 -4.71
N SER A 508 23.82 7.49 -4.14
CA SER A 508 24.19 7.87 -2.78
C SER A 508 25.70 7.89 -2.59
N SER A 509 26.18 8.78 -1.73
CA SER A 509 27.59 8.82 -1.32
C SER A 509 28.02 7.57 -0.56
N SER A 510 29.26 7.15 -0.80
CA SER A 510 29.91 5.97 -0.21
C SER A 510 30.00 6.03 1.31
N SER A 511 30.07 7.21 1.94
CA SER A 511 30.12 7.35 3.41
C SER A 511 28.73 7.33 4.07
N THR A 512 27.66 7.11 3.31
CA THR A 512 26.29 7.09 3.86
C THR A 512 26.04 5.83 4.68
N VAL A 513 25.45 5.96 5.87
CA VAL A 513 24.98 4.82 6.67
C VAL A 513 23.48 4.62 6.41
N ASN A 514 23.18 3.96 5.30
CA ASN A 514 21.84 3.55 4.91
C ASN A 514 21.89 2.48 3.79
N ALA A 515 20.74 2.02 3.32
CA ALA A 515 20.57 1.28 2.07
C ALA A 515 19.36 1.85 1.30
N PHE A 516 19.27 1.57 0.00
CA PHE A 516 18.24 2.16 -0.86
C PHE A 516 17.81 1.25 -2.01
N TYR A 517 16.54 1.35 -2.39
CA TYR A 517 16.00 0.90 -3.68
C TYR A 517 15.48 2.09 -4.50
N ALA A 518 15.95 2.19 -5.76
CA ALA A 518 15.51 3.20 -6.71
C ALA A 518 14.59 2.58 -7.80
N PRO A 519 13.27 2.84 -7.78
CA PRO A 519 12.34 2.20 -8.71
C PRO A 519 12.57 2.55 -10.18
N GLY A 520 12.94 3.81 -10.49
CA GLY A 520 13.19 4.27 -11.87
C GLY A 520 14.38 3.61 -12.55
N LYS A 521 15.32 3.07 -11.77
CA LYS A 521 16.49 2.34 -12.26
C LYS A 521 16.38 0.82 -12.09
N ASN A 522 15.44 0.35 -11.26
CA ASN A 522 15.40 -1.01 -10.72
C ASN A 522 16.75 -1.37 -10.09
N LEU A 523 17.15 -0.60 -9.07
CA LEU A 523 18.50 -0.59 -8.51
C LEU A 523 18.48 -0.68 -6.99
N ILE A 524 19.37 -1.48 -6.41
CA ILE A 524 19.67 -1.52 -4.97
C ILE A 524 21.07 -0.98 -4.69
N ALA A 525 21.21 -0.18 -3.63
CA ALA A 525 22.47 0.46 -3.24
C ALA A 525 22.80 0.24 -1.76
N PHE A 526 24.05 -0.15 -1.50
CA PHE A 526 24.61 -0.38 -0.16
C PHE A 526 25.97 0.34 -0.07
N PRO A 527 25.99 1.62 0.35
CA PRO A 527 27.22 2.38 0.53
C PRO A 527 28.19 1.74 1.53
N ALA A 528 29.48 2.03 1.38
CA ALA A 528 30.52 1.54 2.28
C ALA A 528 30.24 1.87 3.77
N GLY A 529 29.59 3.01 4.05
CA GLY A 529 29.23 3.43 5.40
C GLY A 529 28.33 2.46 6.18
N ILE A 530 27.46 1.67 5.53
CA ILE A 530 26.63 0.65 6.22
C ILE A 530 27.31 -0.72 6.32
N LEU A 531 28.33 -1.00 5.49
CA LEU A 531 29.00 -2.29 5.38
C LEU A 531 30.07 -2.49 6.47
N GLN A 532 29.66 -2.26 7.72
CA GLN A 532 30.50 -2.36 8.90
C GLN A 532 29.68 -2.80 10.13
N SER A 533 30.36 -3.11 11.22
CA SER A 533 29.71 -3.52 12.47
C SER A 533 28.81 -2.39 13.03
N PRO A 534 27.61 -2.72 13.54
CA PRO A 534 27.11 -4.07 13.84
C PRO A 534 26.35 -4.76 12.69
N PHE A 535 26.23 -4.14 11.51
CA PHE A 535 25.45 -4.68 10.40
C PHE A 535 26.21 -5.78 9.64
N PHE A 536 27.52 -5.62 9.47
CA PHE A 536 28.33 -6.57 8.74
C PHE A 536 29.74 -6.67 9.33
N ASP A 537 30.24 -7.90 9.42
CA ASP A 537 31.65 -8.18 9.68
C ASP A 537 32.01 -9.50 8.97
N LYS A 538 33.00 -9.47 8.07
CA LYS A 538 33.34 -10.62 7.22
C LYS A 538 33.70 -11.88 8.02
N ASP A 539 34.24 -11.68 9.22
CA ASP A 539 34.76 -12.73 10.11
C ASP A 539 33.73 -13.16 11.19
N ALA A 540 32.55 -12.54 11.22
CA ALA A 540 31.44 -12.90 12.12
C ALA A 540 30.66 -14.14 11.63
N PRO A 541 29.89 -14.81 12.52
CA PRO A 541 29.03 -15.91 12.10
C PRO A 541 28.11 -15.46 10.97
N LYS A 542 27.95 -16.29 9.94
CA LYS A 542 27.07 -15.98 8.81
C LYS A 542 25.64 -15.85 9.29
N ALA A 543 25.18 -16.64 10.26
CA ALA A 543 23.92 -16.44 10.96
C ALA A 543 23.66 -14.97 11.34
N PHE A 544 24.66 -14.33 11.96
CA PHE A 544 24.56 -12.94 12.40
C PHE A 544 24.52 -11.97 11.22
N ASN A 545 25.39 -12.15 10.21
CA ASN A 545 25.41 -11.32 9.00
C ASN A 545 24.13 -11.44 8.16
N TYR A 546 23.60 -12.65 7.93
CA TYR A 546 22.31 -12.83 7.26
C TYR A 546 21.17 -12.22 8.10
N GLY A 547 21.20 -12.38 9.43
CA GLY A 547 20.22 -11.76 10.32
C GLY A 547 20.22 -10.24 10.25
N SER A 548 21.38 -9.62 10.05
CA SER A 548 21.58 -8.17 10.02
C SER A 548 21.63 -7.62 8.58
N ILE A 549 22.81 -7.45 7.96
CA ILE A 549 22.91 -6.89 6.60
C ILE A 549 22.15 -7.72 5.57
N GLY A 550 22.04 -9.04 5.73
CA GLY A 550 21.26 -9.88 4.81
C GLY A 550 19.77 -9.54 4.82
N ALA A 551 19.20 -9.23 5.99
CA ALA A 551 17.81 -8.79 6.10
C ALA A 551 17.62 -7.38 5.52
N VAL A 552 18.62 -6.49 5.65
CA VAL A 552 18.62 -5.17 4.99
C VAL A 552 18.67 -5.33 3.46
N ILE A 553 19.49 -6.24 2.94
CA ILE A 553 19.55 -6.51 1.49
C ILE A 553 18.21 -7.07 0.99
N GLY A 554 17.63 -8.05 1.69
CA GLY A 554 16.31 -8.57 1.35
C GLY A 554 15.21 -7.50 1.43
N HIS A 555 15.33 -6.54 2.34
CA HIS A 555 14.42 -5.39 2.45
C HIS A 555 14.45 -4.54 1.18
N GLU A 556 15.64 -4.17 0.70
CA GLU A 556 15.80 -3.40 -0.56
C GLU A 556 15.35 -4.19 -1.80
N ILE A 557 15.59 -5.50 -1.85
CA ILE A 557 15.07 -6.36 -2.93
C ILE A 557 13.54 -6.37 -2.89
N THR A 558 12.95 -6.44 -1.69
CA THR A 558 11.50 -6.48 -1.53
C THR A 558 10.83 -5.15 -1.90
N HIS A 559 11.50 -4.01 -1.73
CA HIS A 559 10.99 -2.72 -2.21
C HIS A 559 10.69 -2.71 -3.70
N ALA A 560 11.36 -3.53 -4.51
CA ALA A 560 11.02 -3.68 -5.93
C ALA A 560 9.61 -4.22 -6.18
N PHE A 561 8.97 -4.78 -5.15
CA PHE A 561 7.67 -5.42 -5.26
C PHE A 561 6.63 -4.90 -4.26
N ASP A 562 6.98 -3.94 -3.40
CA ASP A 562 6.04 -3.29 -2.47
C ASP A 562 4.93 -2.52 -3.22
N ASP A 563 4.09 -1.79 -2.47
CA ASP A 563 2.93 -1.09 -3.04
C ASP A 563 3.29 -0.04 -4.11
N GLN A 564 4.50 0.50 -4.07
CA GLN A 564 5.02 1.49 -5.02
C GLN A 564 5.95 0.86 -6.06
N GLY A 565 6.93 0.07 -5.63
CA GLY A 565 7.91 -0.57 -6.50
C GLY A 565 7.27 -1.53 -7.51
N ARG A 566 6.18 -2.22 -7.14
CA ARG A 566 5.44 -3.07 -8.09
C ARG A 566 4.89 -2.30 -9.30
N GLN A 567 4.72 -0.98 -9.20
CA GLN A 567 4.17 -0.16 -10.28
C GLN A 567 5.21 0.08 -11.40
N TYR A 568 6.48 -0.25 -11.16
CA TYR A 568 7.57 -0.14 -12.12
C TYR A 568 7.97 -1.52 -12.62
N ASP A 569 8.28 -1.64 -13.92
CA ASP A 569 8.72 -2.89 -14.53
C ASP A 569 10.22 -3.18 -14.30
N ALA A 570 10.74 -4.23 -14.95
CA ALA A 570 12.15 -4.63 -14.89
C ALA A 570 13.16 -3.57 -15.37
N THR A 571 12.71 -2.64 -16.22
CA THR A 571 13.52 -1.55 -16.77
C THR A 571 13.37 -0.24 -15.99
N GLY A 572 12.53 -0.25 -14.95
CA GLY A 572 12.20 0.91 -14.14
C GLY A 572 11.13 1.82 -14.74
N MET A 573 10.41 1.38 -15.77
CA MET A 573 9.29 2.15 -16.34
C MET A 573 8.00 1.90 -15.56
N LEU A 574 7.29 2.99 -15.25
CA LEU A 574 5.97 3.02 -14.64
C LEU A 574 4.92 2.49 -15.64
N ARG A 575 4.52 1.24 -15.45
CA ARG A 575 3.47 0.57 -16.23
C ARG A 575 2.82 -0.52 -15.41
N ASP A 576 1.56 -0.82 -15.70
CA ASP A 576 0.93 -1.99 -15.10
C ASP A 576 1.37 -3.25 -15.85
N TRP A 577 2.11 -4.11 -15.15
CA TRP A 577 2.61 -5.39 -15.66
C TRP A 577 2.05 -6.58 -14.89
N TRP A 578 1.12 -6.34 -13.95
CA TRP A 578 0.45 -7.37 -13.17
C TRP A 578 -0.90 -7.67 -13.81
N SER A 579 -1.36 -8.92 -13.70
CA SER A 579 -2.77 -9.17 -13.97
C SER A 579 -3.65 -8.52 -12.91
N GLU A 580 -4.88 -8.15 -13.27
CA GLU A 580 -5.87 -7.60 -12.35
C GLU A 580 -6.10 -8.51 -11.13
N LYS A 581 -6.09 -9.82 -11.34
CA LYS A 581 -6.23 -10.83 -10.26
C LYS A 581 -5.07 -10.72 -9.28
N THR A 582 -3.83 -10.73 -9.77
CA THR A 582 -2.64 -10.69 -8.91
C THR A 582 -2.54 -9.33 -8.20
N ALA A 583 -2.88 -8.23 -8.87
CA ALA A 583 -2.94 -6.91 -8.25
C ALA A 583 -3.97 -6.85 -7.11
N SER A 584 -5.15 -7.42 -7.30
CA SER A 584 -6.21 -7.47 -6.26
C SER A 584 -5.80 -8.32 -5.05
N GLU A 585 -5.18 -9.48 -5.28
CA GLU A 585 -4.67 -10.36 -4.20
C GLU A 585 -3.55 -9.71 -3.39
N PHE A 586 -2.71 -8.88 -4.04
CA PHE A 586 -1.69 -8.09 -3.36
C PHE A 586 -2.31 -7.01 -2.49
N VAL A 587 -3.30 -6.27 -2.99
CA VAL A 587 -3.99 -5.24 -2.20
C VAL A 587 -4.62 -5.85 -0.95
N GLU A 588 -5.24 -7.02 -1.05
CA GLU A 588 -5.82 -7.70 0.12
C GLU A 588 -4.75 -8.15 1.14
N ARG A 589 -3.57 -8.58 0.69
CA ARG A 589 -2.46 -8.93 1.58
C ARG A 589 -1.81 -7.71 2.22
N ALA A 590 -1.62 -6.64 1.45
CA ALA A 590 -1.13 -5.37 1.97
C ALA A 590 -2.10 -4.80 3.01
N LYS A 591 -3.41 -4.96 2.81
CA LYS A 591 -4.43 -4.57 3.79
C LYS A 591 -4.26 -5.25 5.15
N CYS A 592 -3.86 -6.53 5.18
CA CYS A 592 -3.52 -7.21 6.45
C CYS A 592 -2.41 -6.45 7.19
N ILE A 593 -1.32 -6.08 6.49
CA ILE A 593 -0.21 -5.31 7.06
C ILE A 593 -0.68 -3.93 7.54
N ILE A 594 -1.44 -3.21 6.73
CA ILE A 594 -2.00 -1.89 7.08
C ILE A 594 -2.82 -1.98 8.38
N GLU A 595 -3.72 -2.96 8.47
CA GLU A 595 -4.58 -3.13 9.64
C GLU A 595 -3.82 -3.64 10.86
N GLN A 596 -2.81 -4.50 10.69
CA GLN A 596 -1.99 -5.03 11.78
C GLN A 596 -1.21 -3.90 12.45
N TYR A 597 -0.48 -3.10 11.68
CA TYR A 597 0.28 -1.97 12.21
C TYR A 597 -0.63 -0.85 12.70
N GLY A 598 -1.73 -0.56 11.98
CA GLY A 598 -2.69 0.49 12.34
C GLY A 598 -3.41 0.31 13.67
N LYS A 599 -3.39 -0.90 14.25
CA LYS A 599 -3.98 -1.20 15.57
C LYS A 599 -3.05 -0.85 16.74
N ILE A 600 -1.75 -0.65 16.48
CA ILE A 600 -0.74 -0.49 17.52
C ILE A 600 -0.73 0.96 18.01
N GLU A 601 -1.16 1.18 19.24
CA GLU A 601 -0.92 2.42 19.97
C GLU A 601 0.49 2.41 20.57
N VAL A 602 1.23 3.49 20.36
CA VAL A 602 2.61 3.60 20.81
C VAL A 602 2.67 4.29 22.16
N GLU A 603 3.27 3.59 23.12
CA GLU A 603 3.42 4.04 24.50
C GLU A 603 4.00 5.46 24.59
N ASP A 604 3.51 6.22 25.58
CA ASP A 604 3.86 7.62 25.87
C ASP A 604 3.51 8.66 24.79
N THR A 605 2.85 8.27 23.69
CA THR A 605 2.50 9.20 22.61
C THR A 605 1.00 9.47 22.45
N LYS A 606 0.12 8.56 22.86
CA LYS A 606 -1.33 8.54 22.51
C LYS A 606 -1.60 8.47 20.99
N HIS A 607 -0.60 8.09 20.19
CA HIS A 607 -0.69 7.97 18.75
C HIS A 607 -0.65 6.49 18.34
N LYS A 608 -1.33 6.18 17.25
CA LYS A 608 -1.21 4.88 16.58
C LYS A 608 -0.24 4.98 15.42
N ILE A 609 0.38 3.85 15.07
CA ILE A 609 1.16 3.76 13.83
C ILE A 609 0.22 3.96 12.64
N ASN A 610 0.62 4.79 11.68
CA ASN A 610 -0.12 4.93 10.43
C ASN A 610 0.22 3.75 9.50
N GLY A 611 -0.64 2.73 9.48
CA GLY A 611 -0.44 1.53 8.67
C GLY A 611 -0.39 1.79 7.17
N ILE A 612 -0.98 2.88 6.66
CA ILE A 612 -0.99 3.24 5.23
C ILE A 612 0.35 3.86 4.83
N ILE A 613 0.84 4.83 5.61
CA ILE A 613 2.14 5.48 5.37
C ILE A 613 3.26 4.44 5.47
N THR A 614 3.18 3.54 6.45
CA THR A 614 4.23 2.57 6.74
C THR A 614 4.18 1.28 5.91
N GLN A 615 3.17 1.10 5.04
CA GLN A 615 2.94 -0.19 4.39
C GLN A 615 4.11 -0.68 3.52
N GLY A 616 4.78 0.21 2.78
CA GLY A 616 5.91 -0.16 1.93
C GLY A 616 7.06 -0.75 2.73
N GLU A 617 7.50 -0.01 3.75
CA GLU A 617 8.54 -0.41 4.70
C GLU A 617 8.18 -1.70 5.46
N ASN A 618 6.93 -1.81 5.91
CA ASN A 618 6.47 -2.99 6.64
C ASN A 618 6.43 -4.23 5.73
N ILE A 619 6.06 -4.08 4.46
CA ILE A 619 6.11 -5.16 3.46
C ILE A 619 7.57 -5.56 3.20
N ALA A 620 8.45 -4.58 3.05
CA ALA A 620 9.88 -4.78 2.83
C ALA A 620 10.55 -5.50 4.01
N ASP A 621 10.26 -5.12 5.26
CA ASP A 621 10.77 -5.82 6.44
C ASP A 621 10.33 -7.28 6.52
N ASN A 622 9.03 -7.53 6.33
CA ASN A 622 8.47 -8.88 6.40
C ASN A 622 9.00 -9.79 5.28
N GLY A 623 9.19 -9.22 4.08
CA GLY A 623 9.80 -9.94 2.96
C GLY A 623 11.29 -10.19 3.17
N GLY A 624 12.04 -9.14 3.53
CA GLY A 624 13.49 -9.16 3.61
C GLY A 624 14.05 -10.10 4.67
N VAL A 625 13.48 -10.12 5.88
CA VAL A 625 13.94 -11.07 6.91
C VAL A 625 13.62 -12.52 6.54
N LYS A 626 12.48 -12.76 5.87
CA LYS A 626 12.10 -14.10 5.40
C LYS A 626 13.02 -14.58 4.28
N GLU A 627 13.30 -13.70 3.31
CA GLU A 627 14.26 -13.96 2.23
C GLU A 627 15.64 -14.30 2.79
N SER A 628 16.12 -13.48 3.72
CA SER A 628 17.42 -13.68 4.35
C SER A 628 17.50 -14.97 5.17
N TYR A 629 16.44 -15.32 5.90
CA TYR A 629 16.41 -16.59 6.62
C TYR A 629 16.50 -17.79 5.66
N LYS A 630 15.83 -17.75 4.50
CA LYS A 630 15.94 -18.82 3.50
C LYS A 630 17.31 -18.85 2.82
N ALA A 631 17.91 -17.70 2.56
CA ALA A 631 19.27 -17.61 2.06
C ALA A 631 20.25 -18.27 3.06
N TYR A 632 20.10 -17.96 4.34
CA TYR A 632 20.89 -18.57 5.41
C TYR A 632 20.68 -20.09 5.52
N LYS A 633 19.44 -20.58 5.46
CA LYS A 633 19.18 -22.03 5.43
C LYS A 633 19.81 -22.72 4.21
N SER A 634 19.81 -22.05 3.05
CA SER A 634 20.47 -22.55 1.83
C SER A 634 22.00 -22.51 1.94
N PHE A 635 22.54 -21.54 2.69
CA PHE A 635 23.96 -21.49 3.04
C PHE A 635 24.35 -22.68 3.91
N LEU A 636 23.60 -23.00 4.97
CA LEU A 636 23.85 -24.16 5.83
C LEU A 636 23.75 -25.49 5.07
N GLN A 637 22.82 -25.61 4.11
CA GLN A 637 22.72 -26.80 3.27
C GLN A 637 23.97 -27.04 2.40
N ARG A 638 24.65 -25.97 1.98
CA ARG A 638 25.87 -26.04 1.16
C ARG A 638 27.15 -26.23 1.99
N HIS A 639 27.22 -25.62 3.18
CA HIS A 639 28.46 -25.52 3.95
C HIS A 639 28.46 -26.30 5.26
N GLY A 640 27.31 -26.86 5.68
CA GLY A 640 27.15 -27.48 6.99
C GLY A 640 26.85 -26.46 8.09
N GLU A 641 26.74 -26.96 9.33
CA GLU A 641 26.48 -26.13 10.52
C GLU A 641 27.71 -25.27 10.87
N GLU A 642 27.48 -24.01 11.19
CA GLU A 642 28.55 -23.11 11.64
C GLU A 642 29.01 -23.43 13.07
N LYS A 643 30.24 -23.01 13.39
CA LYS A 643 30.73 -22.99 14.77
C LYS A 643 29.84 -22.11 15.65
N ARG A 644 29.76 -22.42 16.95
CA ARG A 644 28.99 -21.65 17.93
C ARG A 644 29.72 -20.38 18.34
N LEU A 645 28.92 -19.40 18.76
CA LEU A 645 29.38 -18.12 19.28
C LEU A 645 29.91 -18.30 20.73
N PRO A 646 31.14 -17.85 21.03
CA PRO A 646 31.74 -18.03 22.36
C PRO A 646 30.95 -17.29 23.45
N GLY A 647 30.68 -17.96 24.57
CA GLY A 647 29.86 -17.45 25.68
C GLY A 647 28.35 -17.48 25.45
N TYR A 648 27.92 -17.89 24.26
CA TYR A 648 26.52 -17.95 23.82
C TYR A 648 26.15 -19.29 23.19
N GLU A 649 26.87 -20.35 23.54
CA GLU A 649 26.76 -21.69 22.95
C GLU A 649 25.38 -22.33 23.16
N LYS A 650 24.64 -21.85 24.17
CA LYS A 650 23.25 -22.25 24.45
C LYS A 650 22.27 -21.84 23.35
N TYR A 651 22.63 -20.85 22.52
CA TYR A 651 21.81 -20.42 21.39
C TYR A 651 22.26 -21.15 20.12
N THR A 652 21.29 -21.66 19.36
CA THR A 652 21.57 -22.21 18.03
C THR A 652 21.92 -21.08 17.06
N ASN A 653 22.58 -21.40 15.95
CA ASN A 653 22.88 -20.40 14.94
C ASN A 653 21.61 -19.83 14.30
N GLU A 654 20.52 -20.59 14.22
CA GLU A 654 19.20 -20.08 13.81
C GLU A 654 18.61 -19.09 14.83
N GLN A 655 18.78 -19.33 16.14
CA GLN A 655 18.43 -18.35 17.16
C GLN A 655 19.30 -17.09 17.04
N LEU A 656 20.61 -17.26 16.79
CA LEU A 656 21.53 -16.15 16.56
C LEU A 656 21.17 -15.30 15.33
N PHE A 657 20.61 -15.91 14.27
CA PHE A 657 20.08 -15.16 13.12
C PHE A 657 19.02 -14.16 13.56
N PHE A 658 18.01 -14.60 14.32
CA PHE A 658 16.93 -13.70 14.77
C PHE A 658 17.43 -12.68 15.79
N ILE A 659 18.37 -13.05 16.66
CA ILE A 659 19.04 -12.08 17.54
C ILE A 659 19.75 -11.02 16.71
N GLY A 660 20.51 -11.40 15.68
CA GLY A 660 21.17 -10.48 14.75
C GLY A 660 20.19 -9.54 14.05
N TYR A 661 19.04 -10.04 13.61
CA TYR A 661 17.96 -9.21 13.06
C TYR A 661 17.46 -8.17 14.05
N ALA A 662 17.17 -8.57 15.28
CA ALA A 662 16.72 -7.63 16.31
C ALA A 662 17.82 -6.62 16.70
N GLN A 663 19.10 -7.01 16.67
CA GLN A 663 20.22 -6.11 16.96
C GLN A 663 20.26 -4.90 16.02
N THR A 664 19.95 -5.08 14.74
CA THR A 664 19.85 -4.00 13.73
C THR A 664 18.94 -2.86 14.19
N TRP A 665 17.87 -3.21 14.92
CA TRP A 665 16.82 -2.27 15.33
C TRP A 665 16.94 -1.81 16.78
N CYS A 666 17.98 -2.20 17.54
CA CYS A 666 18.12 -1.70 18.91
C CYS A 666 18.24 -0.17 18.92
N GLY A 667 17.24 0.50 19.50
CA GLY A 667 17.16 1.95 19.51
C GLY A 667 15.96 2.52 20.26
N HIS A 668 16.00 3.81 20.58
CA HIS A 668 14.87 4.52 21.15
C HIS A 668 14.92 6.01 20.86
N LYS A 669 13.75 6.64 20.88
CA LYS A 669 13.57 8.06 20.57
C LYS A 669 12.92 8.77 21.76
N ARG A 670 13.21 10.07 21.89
CA ARG A 670 12.50 10.96 22.81
C ARG A 670 11.03 11.04 22.39
N THR A 671 10.13 11.23 23.34
CA THR A 671 8.68 11.23 23.10
C THR A 671 8.26 12.15 21.95
N GLN A 672 8.78 13.38 21.91
CA GLN A 672 8.48 14.34 20.85
C GLN A 672 8.97 13.87 19.47
N SER A 673 10.20 13.34 19.40
CA SER A 673 10.74 12.76 18.16
C SER A 673 10.01 11.50 17.72
N ARG A 674 9.46 10.73 18.66
CA ARG A 674 8.63 9.55 18.37
C ARG A 674 7.26 9.97 17.80
N ILE A 675 6.64 11.02 18.33
CA ILE A 675 5.41 11.60 17.75
C ILE A 675 5.67 12.08 16.31
N LEU A 676 6.79 12.76 16.07
CA LEU A 676 7.17 13.17 14.71
C LEU A 676 7.34 11.98 13.77
N GLN A 677 8.04 10.92 14.22
CA GLN A 677 8.21 9.69 13.45
C GLN A 677 6.86 9.12 13.02
N LEU A 678 5.91 8.97 13.97
CA LEU A 678 4.58 8.42 13.69
C LEU A 678 3.74 9.23 12.69
N LYS A 679 4.16 10.46 12.40
CA LYS A 679 3.46 11.38 11.51
C LYS A 679 4.13 11.55 10.15
N THR A 680 5.45 11.45 10.10
CA THR A 680 6.25 11.88 8.94
C THR A 680 7.16 10.80 8.38
N ASP A 681 7.50 9.79 9.17
CA ASP A 681 8.43 8.75 8.77
C ASP A 681 7.67 7.59 8.13
N PRO A 682 8.03 7.15 6.91
CA PRO A 682 7.45 5.93 6.33
C PRO A 682 7.83 4.67 7.11
N HIS A 683 8.82 4.71 8.00
CA HIS A 683 9.21 3.54 8.78
C HIS A 683 8.45 3.45 10.11
N ALA A 684 7.97 2.24 10.43
CA ALA A 684 7.43 1.97 11.76
C ALA A 684 8.52 2.10 12.86
N PRO A 685 8.14 2.37 14.13
CA PRO A 685 9.08 2.35 15.25
C PRO A 685 9.83 1.02 15.38
N GLU A 686 11.02 1.08 15.95
CA GLU A 686 12.00 -0.01 15.97
C GLU A 686 11.46 -1.32 16.59
N PHE A 687 10.69 -1.20 17.67
CA PHE A 687 10.07 -2.37 18.32
C PHE A 687 9.05 -3.06 17.40
N ALA A 688 8.36 -2.31 16.54
CA ALA A 688 7.37 -2.86 15.62
C ALA A 688 8.06 -3.53 14.43
N ARG A 689 9.13 -2.92 13.89
CA ARG A 689 10.01 -3.53 12.88
C ARG A 689 10.70 -4.81 13.38
N THR A 690 10.79 -5.00 14.69
CA THR A 690 11.26 -6.26 15.30
C THR A 690 10.10 -7.22 15.59
N ASN A 691 9.24 -6.88 16.55
CA ASN A 691 8.27 -7.82 17.11
C ASN A 691 7.16 -8.18 16.13
N VAL A 692 6.58 -7.19 15.43
CA VAL A 692 5.46 -7.45 14.51
C VAL A 692 5.94 -8.28 13.34
N VAL A 693 7.11 -7.94 12.78
CA VAL A 693 7.75 -8.69 11.71
C VAL A 693 8.01 -10.13 12.13
N LEU A 694 8.71 -10.37 13.24
CA LEU A 694 9.03 -11.73 13.68
C LEU A 694 7.78 -12.54 14.08
N SER A 695 6.74 -11.88 14.62
CA SER A 695 5.46 -12.53 14.92
C SER A 695 4.74 -13.04 13.65
N ASN A 696 5.01 -12.42 12.49
CA ASN A 696 4.48 -12.87 11.20
C ASN A 696 5.25 -14.05 10.61
N LEU A 697 6.46 -14.39 11.10
CA LEU A 697 7.30 -15.49 10.60
C LEU A 697 7.08 -16.79 11.39
N PRO A 698 6.47 -17.85 10.82
CA PRO A 698 6.29 -19.12 11.53
C PRO A 698 7.61 -19.75 11.96
N GLU A 699 8.65 -19.57 11.16
CA GLU A 699 10.00 -20.08 11.38
C GLU A 699 10.61 -19.52 12.67
N PHE A 700 10.36 -18.25 12.99
CA PHE A 700 10.78 -17.66 14.28
C PHE A 700 10.15 -18.40 15.46
N ALA A 701 8.83 -18.62 15.40
CA ALA A 701 8.10 -19.29 16.47
C ALA A 701 8.53 -20.76 16.64
N GLU A 702 8.94 -21.43 15.56
CA GLU A 702 9.51 -22.78 15.61
C GLU A 702 10.89 -22.78 16.28
N VAL A 703 11.79 -21.90 15.85
CA VAL A 703 13.17 -21.79 16.36
C VAL A 703 13.22 -21.43 17.85
N TYR A 704 12.27 -20.63 18.33
CA TYR A 704 12.16 -20.30 19.76
C TYR A 704 11.13 -21.15 20.51
N SER A 705 10.49 -22.11 19.85
CA SER A 705 9.45 -22.97 20.44
C SER A 705 8.33 -22.18 21.13
N CYS A 706 7.91 -21.06 20.52
CA CYS A 706 6.93 -20.18 21.11
C CYS A 706 5.53 -20.81 21.16
N PRO A 707 4.83 -20.79 22.31
CA PRO A 707 3.49 -21.34 22.41
C PRO A 707 2.52 -20.65 21.45
N LYS A 708 1.62 -21.41 20.82
CA LYS A 708 0.58 -20.87 19.95
C LYS A 708 -0.32 -19.90 20.73
N GLY A 709 -0.52 -18.70 20.20
CA GLY A 709 -1.29 -17.63 20.86
C GLY A 709 -0.48 -16.73 21.80
N SER A 710 0.82 -17.01 21.98
CA SER A 710 1.73 -16.03 22.61
C SER A 710 1.87 -14.78 21.73
N LYS A 711 2.35 -13.67 22.31
CA LYS A 711 2.51 -12.40 21.59
C LYS A 711 3.36 -12.53 20.33
N MET A 712 4.41 -13.37 20.39
CA MET A 712 5.31 -13.61 19.25
C MET A 712 4.93 -14.83 18.40
N ASN A 713 3.82 -15.53 18.71
CA ASN A 713 3.26 -16.58 17.87
C ASN A 713 1.72 -16.42 17.77
N PRO A 714 1.24 -15.31 17.18
CA PRO A 714 -0.18 -15.09 16.97
C PRO A 714 -0.75 -16.11 15.96
N THR A 715 -2.05 -16.39 16.09
CA THR A 715 -2.77 -17.27 15.17
C THR A 715 -2.99 -16.63 13.80
N ASP A 716 -3.22 -15.32 13.80
CA ASP A 716 -3.41 -14.53 12.59
C ASP A 716 -2.09 -13.84 12.25
N ARG A 717 -1.54 -14.15 11.06
CA ARG A 717 -0.26 -13.64 10.57
C ARG A 717 -0.47 -13.00 9.22
N CYS A 718 0.18 -11.86 9.01
CA CYS A 718 0.20 -11.22 7.70
C CYS A 718 1.40 -11.69 6.89
N SER A 719 1.19 -12.02 5.62
CA SER A 719 2.27 -12.38 4.70
C SER A 719 1.91 -11.96 3.29
N VAL A 720 2.69 -11.05 2.71
CA VAL A 720 2.60 -10.72 1.28
C VAL A 720 3.44 -11.70 0.48
N TRP A 721 4.74 -11.80 0.78
CA TRP A 721 5.67 -12.71 0.14
C TRP A 721 5.75 -14.03 0.94
N GLN A 722 5.13 -15.10 0.41
CA GLN A 722 4.95 -16.37 1.12
C GLN A 722 5.56 -17.57 0.38
N PHE A 723 5.95 -18.58 1.14
CA PHE A 723 6.25 -19.93 0.64
C PHE A 723 4.99 -20.74 0.42
N GLY A 724 5.04 -21.66 -0.54
CA GLY A 724 4.20 -22.84 -0.53
C GLY A 724 4.77 -23.88 0.44
N HIS A 725 4.47 -23.79 1.74
CA HIS A 725 4.91 -24.82 2.70
C HIS A 725 4.19 -26.15 2.42
N LYS A 726 4.90 -27.15 1.89
CA LYS A 726 4.60 -28.56 2.18
C LYS A 726 5.10 -28.85 3.61
N GLN A 727 4.19 -29.10 4.55
CA GLN A 727 4.54 -29.52 5.91
C GLN A 727 5.04 -30.98 5.93
N THR A 728 6.19 -31.21 6.56
CA THR A 728 6.75 -32.53 6.94
C THR A 728 7.38 -32.38 8.33
N GLY A 729 7.06 -33.07 9.43
CA GLY A 729 6.02 -34.04 9.79
C GLY A 729 6.33 -34.64 11.18
N ARG A 730 5.31 -34.90 12.02
CA ARG A 730 5.23 -36.09 12.91
C ARG A 730 3.77 -36.35 13.33
N ILE A 731 3.11 -37.09 12.45
CA ILE A 731 2.00 -38.04 12.60
C ILE A 731 1.31 -38.09 13.98
N SER A 732 0.12 -37.50 14.07
CA SER A 732 -1.04 -38.34 14.39
C SER A 732 -1.73 -38.62 13.05
N SER A 733 -1.99 -39.89 12.80
CA SER A 733 -2.43 -40.45 11.52
C SER A 733 -3.60 -39.67 10.89
N ARG A 734 -3.29 -38.82 9.91
CA ARG A 734 -4.17 -38.59 8.78
C ARG A 734 -3.39 -38.92 7.52
N SER A 735 -3.78 -40.03 6.92
CA SER A 735 -3.44 -40.41 5.57
C SER A 735 -3.59 -39.22 4.63
N SER A 736 -2.76 -39.20 3.59
CA SER A 736 -2.89 -38.35 2.41
C SER A 736 -4.34 -37.96 2.12
N MET A 737 -4.70 -36.72 2.38
CA MET A 737 -5.91 -36.14 1.82
C MET A 737 -5.43 -34.97 0.99
N SER A 738 -5.57 -35.15 -0.33
CA SER A 738 -5.60 -34.11 -1.35
C SER A 738 -6.18 -32.79 -0.81
N ASP A 739 -5.78 -31.67 -1.40
CA ASP A 739 -6.60 -30.45 -1.40
C ASP A 739 -8.05 -30.89 -1.58
N LYS A 740 -8.82 -30.93 -0.50
CA LYS A 740 -10.24 -31.24 -0.57
C LYS A 740 -10.86 -30.01 -1.18
N LYS A 741 -10.76 -29.90 -2.50
CA LYS A 741 -11.67 -29.12 -3.32
C LYS A 741 -13.04 -29.39 -2.74
N ILE A 742 -13.75 -28.34 -2.33
CA ILE A 742 -15.14 -28.45 -1.86
C ILE A 742 -15.82 -29.41 -2.85
N PRO A 743 -16.23 -30.61 -2.42
CA PRO A 743 -16.72 -31.62 -3.35
C PRO A 743 -17.81 -30.98 -4.20
N ASN A 744 -17.86 -31.30 -5.49
CA ASN A 744 -18.80 -30.62 -6.38
C ASN A 744 -20.24 -30.69 -5.80
N GLY A 745 -20.67 -31.83 -5.25
CA GLY A 745 -21.95 -31.92 -4.52
C GLY A 745 -22.16 -30.90 -3.37
N VAL A 746 -21.11 -30.51 -2.64
CA VAL A 746 -21.19 -29.48 -1.58
C VAL A 746 -21.28 -28.08 -2.18
N LYS A 747 -20.54 -27.78 -3.24
CA LYS A 747 -20.68 -26.50 -3.98
C LYS A 747 -22.08 -26.33 -4.55
N PHE A 748 -22.64 -27.42 -5.08
CA PHE A 748 -24.03 -27.49 -5.55
C PHE A 748 -25.01 -27.20 -4.42
N ALA A 749 -24.83 -27.82 -3.24
CA ALA A 749 -25.67 -27.57 -2.08
C ALA A 749 -25.60 -26.11 -1.59
N PHE A 750 -24.41 -25.52 -1.54
CA PHE A 750 -24.25 -24.12 -1.11
C PHE A 750 -24.88 -23.14 -2.08
N GLY A 751 -24.76 -23.36 -3.39
CA GLY A 751 -25.46 -22.57 -4.39
C GLY A 751 -26.97 -22.60 -4.21
N GLY A 752 -27.55 -23.78 -3.94
CA GLY A 752 -28.97 -23.94 -3.67
C GLY A 752 -29.40 -23.24 -2.37
N ILE A 753 -28.67 -23.45 -1.27
CA ILE A 753 -28.98 -22.86 0.04
C ILE A 753 -28.84 -21.34 0.02
N ALA A 754 -27.81 -20.80 -0.62
CA ALA A 754 -27.63 -19.36 -0.77
C ALA A 754 -28.76 -18.72 -1.57
N GLY A 755 -29.18 -19.37 -2.67
CA GLY A 755 -30.34 -18.93 -3.46
C GLY A 755 -31.65 -18.95 -2.65
N CYS A 756 -31.85 -20.00 -1.84
CA CYS A 756 -32.97 -20.10 -0.89
C CYS A 756 -32.96 -18.99 0.15
N GLY A 757 -31.80 -18.71 0.77
CA GLY A 757 -31.63 -17.65 1.75
C GLY A 757 -31.95 -16.27 1.20
N ALA A 758 -31.50 -15.97 -0.01
CA ALA A 758 -31.86 -14.73 -0.69
C ALA A 758 -33.37 -14.68 -1.05
N THR A 759 -33.98 -15.80 -1.42
CA THR A 759 -35.42 -15.89 -1.70
C THR A 759 -36.29 -15.65 -0.46
N LEU A 760 -35.84 -16.00 0.74
CA LEU A 760 -36.55 -15.63 1.97
C LEU A 760 -36.73 -14.11 2.08
N VAL A 761 -35.77 -13.31 1.63
CA VAL A 761 -35.87 -11.85 1.73
C VAL A 761 -36.74 -11.27 0.61
N VAL A 762 -36.61 -11.78 -0.61
CA VAL A 762 -37.23 -11.14 -1.79
C VAL A 762 -38.58 -11.74 -2.21
N GLN A 763 -39.05 -12.81 -1.56
CA GLN A 763 -40.34 -13.46 -1.87
C GLN A 763 -41.53 -12.49 -1.95
N PRO A 764 -41.67 -11.49 -1.05
CA PRO A 764 -42.76 -10.51 -1.15
C PRO A 764 -42.81 -9.80 -2.51
N LEU A 765 -41.64 -9.50 -3.09
CA LEU A 765 -41.53 -8.86 -4.41
C LEU A 765 -41.94 -9.81 -5.54
N ASP A 766 -41.58 -11.10 -5.44
CA ASP A 766 -42.01 -12.12 -6.40
C ASP A 766 -43.55 -12.29 -6.40
N LEU A 767 -44.18 -12.31 -5.23
CA LEU A 767 -45.63 -12.40 -5.11
C LEU A 767 -46.33 -11.18 -5.72
N VAL A 768 -45.89 -9.96 -5.38
CA VAL A 768 -46.48 -8.73 -5.92
C VAL A 768 -46.32 -8.70 -7.45
N LYS A 769 -45.15 -9.07 -7.97
CA LYS A 769 -44.89 -9.15 -9.41
C LYS A 769 -45.85 -10.12 -10.11
N ASN A 770 -45.99 -11.35 -9.60
CA ASN A 770 -46.86 -12.37 -10.21
C ASN A 770 -48.33 -11.91 -10.26
N ARG A 771 -48.84 -11.30 -9.17
CA ARG A 771 -50.21 -10.79 -9.12
C ARG A 771 -50.45 -9.62 -10.06
N MET A 772 -49.46 -8.74 -10.21
CA MET A 772 -49.54 -7.64 -11.18
C MET A 772 -49.55 -8.14 -12.63
N GLN A 773 -48.75 -9.14 -12.97
CA GLN A 773 -48.69 -9.71 -14.32
C GLN A 773 -49.98 -10.43 -14.73
N LEU A 774 -50.71 -10.98 -13.76
CA LEU A 774 -52.00 -11.63 -13.95
C LEU A 774 -53.20 -10.67 -13.84
N SER A 775 -52.99 -9.44 -13.34
CA SER A 775 -54.03 -8.44 -13.22
C SER A 775 -54.54 -7.99 -14.60
N GLY A 776 -55.84 -8.19 -14.85
CA GLY A 776 -56.49 -7.94 -16.13
C GLY A 776 -56.99 -9.20 -16.85
N THR A 777 -56.52 -10.40 -16.48
CA THR A 777 -56.98 -11.66 -17.10
C THR A 777 -58.46 -11.96 -16.84
N SER A 778 -59.02 -11.38 -15.77
CA SER A 778 -60.43 -11.48 -15.35
C SER A 778 -61.32 -10.38 -15.97
N GLY A 779 -60.78 -9.55 -16.88
CA GLY A 779 -61.47 -8.41 -17.48
C GLY A 779 -61.52 -7.15 -16.60
N LYS A 780 -61.04 -7.22 -15.35
CA LYS A 780 -60.93 -6.06 -14.43
C LYS A 780 -59.48 -5.82 -14.02
N LYS A 781 -59.08 -4.54 -13.93
CA LYS A 781 -57.75 -4.12 -13.45
C LYS A 781 -57.76 -4.09 -11.91
N GLU A 782 -57.30 -5.17 -11.30
CA GLU A 782 -57.33 -5.38 -9.84
C GLU A 782 -56.35 -4.48 -9.07
N TYR A 783 -55.23 -4.09 -9.69
CA TYR A 783 -54.20 -3.27 -9.03
C TYR A 783 -53.81 -2.04 -9.86
N ARG A 784 -53.72 -0.88 -9.19
CA ARG A 784 -53.32 0.39 -9.81
C ARG A 784 -51.79 0.56 -9.87
N SER A 785 -51.07 0.09 -8.86
CA SER A 785 -49.61 0.17 -8.72
C SER A 785 -49.06 -1.00 -7.88
N SER A 786 -47.74 -1.15 -7.83
CA SER A 786 -47.07 -2.17 -7.01
C SER A 786 -47.29 -1.97 -5.51
N MET A 787 -47.26 -0.71 -5.06
CA MET A 787 -47.59 -0.38 -3.67
C MET A 787 -49.06 -0.66 -3.35
N HIS A 788 -49.98 -0.32 -4.27
CA HIS A 788 -51.39 -0.67 -4.10
C HIS A 788 -51.61 -2.18 -4.02
N ALA A 789 -50.88 -2.97 -4.82
CA ALA A 789 -50.92 -4.42 -4.73
C ALA A 789 -50.41 -4.91 -3.35
N LEU A 790 -49.23 -4.46 -2.93
CA LEU A 790 -48.64 -4.82 -1.63
C LEU A 790 -49.56 -4.50 -0.45
N THR A 791 -50.05 -3.26 -0.37
CA THR A 791 -50.96 -2.83 0.71
C THR A 791 -52.28 -3.59 0.67
N SER A 792 -52.81 -3.88 -0.52
CA SER A 792 -54.04 -4.66 -0.69
C SER A 792 -53.87 -6.11 -0.25
N ILE A 793 -52.71 -6.73 -0.51
CA ILE A 793 -52.37 -8.08 -0.02
C ILE A 793 -52.30 -8.08 1.51
N ILE A 794 -51.58 -7.12 2.11
CA ILE A 794 -51.44 -7.03 3.57
C ILE A 794 -52.81 -6.80 4.23
N LYS A 795 -53.66 -5.95 3.64
CA LYS A 795 -55.00 -5.65 4.17
C LYS A 795 -55.94 -6.86 4.08
N ASN A 796 -55.90 -7.63 3.01
CA ASN A 796 -56.88 -8.69 2.74
C ASN A 796 -56.41 -10.09 3.15
N GLU A 797 -55.10 -10.33 3.23
CA GLU A 797 -54.49 -11.64 3.52
C GLU A 797 -53.55 -11.62 4.74
N GLY A 798 -53.39 -10.45 5.38
CA GLY A 798 -52.51 -10.26 6.52
C GLY A 798 -51.03 -10.09 6.12
N VAL A 799 -50.20 -9.73 7.11
CA VAL A 799 -48.77 -9.44 6.92
C VAL A 799 -48.01 -10.66 6.39
N MET A 800 -48.38 -11.88 6.81
CA MET A 800 -47.75 -13.11 6.30
C MET A 800 -48.23 -13.52 4.91
N GLY A 801 -49.34 -12.94 4.40
CA GLY A 801 -49.86 -13.24 3.07
C GLY A 801 -48.87 -12.91 1.93
N VAL A 802 -47.94 -11.96 2.16
CA VAL A 802 -46.89 -11.62 1.17
C VAL A 802 -45.85 -12.73 0.97
N TYR A 803 -45.81 -13.74 1.85
CA TYR A 803 -44.96 -14.92 1.74
C TYR A 803 -45.66 -16.13 1.09
N ASN A 804 -46.90 -15.97 0.63
CA ASN A 804 -47.58 -17.05 -0.08
C ASN A 804 -46.75 -17.54 -1.28
N GLY A 805 -46.65 -18.86 -1.43
CA GLY A 805 -45.79 -19.49 -2.44
C GLY A 805 -44.30 -19.59 -2.09
N LEU A 806 -43.87 -19.20 -0.87
CA LEU A 806 -42.46 -19.31 -0.45
C LEU A 806 -41.90 -20.74 -0.61
N SER A 807 -42.66 -21.76 -0.22
CA SER A 807 -42.21 -23.16 -0.37
C SER A 807 -41.89 -23.54 -1.81
N ALA A 808 -42.66 -23.01 -2.78
CA ALA A 808 -42.37 -23.19 -4.19
C ALA A 808 -41.20 -22.32 -4.67
N GLY A 809 -41.05 -21.11 -4.12
CA GLY A 809 -39.89 -20.25 -4.36
C GLY A 809 -38.57 -20.90 -3.91
N LEU A 810 -38.57 -21.53 -2.74
CA LEU A 810 -37.43 -22.29 -2.21
C LEU A 810 -37.13 -23.53 -3.06
N LEU A 811 -38.15 -24.34 -3.39
CA LEU A 811 -37.97 -25.50 -4.27
C LEU A 811 -37.41 -25.08 -5.63
N ARG A 812 -37.85 -23.93 -6.14
CA ARG A 812 -37.32 -23.38 -7.38
C ARG A 812 -35.82 -23.07 -7.27
N GLN A 813 -35.37 -22.40 -6.21
CA GLN A 813 -33.93 -22.14 -6.03
C GLN A 813 -33.15 -23.45 -5.89
N ALA A 814 -33.68 -24.40 -5.11
CA ALA A 814 -33.06 -25.70 -4.91
C ALA A 814 -32.94 -26.53 -6.21
N THR A 815 -33.83 -26.33 -7.18
CA THR A 815 -33.83 -27.06 -8.46
C THR A 815 -33.14 -26.27 -9.58
N TYR A 816 -33.64 -25.08 -9.90
CA TYR A 816 -33.15 -24.21 -10.98
C TYR A 816 -31.71 -23.75 -10.73
N THR A 817 -31.43 -23.12 -9.58
CA THR A 817 -30.13 -22.49 -9.32
C THR A 817 -29.04 -23.54 -9.16
N THR A 818 -29.35 -24.63 -8.44
CA THR A 818 -28.47 -25.79 -8.29
C THR A 818 -28.11 -26.42 -9.63
N THR A 819 -29.11 -26.68 -10.49
CA THR A 819 -28.87 -27.26 -11.82
C THR A 819 -28.08 -26.32 -12.71
N ARG A 820 -28.46 -25.03 -12.76
CA ARG A 820 -27.80 -24.03 -13.58
C ARG A 820 -26.31 -23.87 -13.21
N LEU A 821 -26.01 -23.66 -11.94
CA LEU A 821 -24.62 -23.48 -11.48
C LEU A 821 -23.82 -24.78 -11.64
N GLY A 822 -24.47 -25.91 -11.39
CA GLY A 822 -23.89 -27.23 -11.55
C GLY A 822 -23.45 -27.56 -12.97
N ILE A 823 -24.39 -27.44 -13.91
CA ILE A 823 -24.12 -27.66 -15.33
C ILE A 823 -23.12 -26.64 -15.86
N TYR A 824 -23.23 -25.37 -15.46
CA TYR A 824 -22.24 -24.36 -15.84
C TYR A 824 -20.84 -24.73 -15.39
N THR A 825 -20.67 -25.17 -14.14
CA THR A 825 -19.36 -25.57 -13.59
C THR A 825 -18.81 -26.78 -14.34
N TRP A 826 -19.64 -27.81 -14.57
CA TRP A 826 -19.24 -29.00 -15.31
C TRP A 826 -18.82 -28.68 -16.74
N MET A 827 -19.63 -27.90 -17.47
CA MET A 827 -19.28 -27.46 -18.82
C MET A 827 -18.02 -26.58 -18.81
N PHE A 828 -17.90 -25.66 -17.86
CA PHE A 828 -16.73 -24.78 -17.76
C PHE A 828 -15.44 -25.59 -17.57
N GLU A 829 -15.46 -26.60 -16.68
CA GLU A 829 -14.34 -27.52 -16.48
C GLU A 829 -14.06 -28.35 -17.74
N ALA A 830 -15.08 -28.90 -18.39
CA ALA A 830 -14.93 -29.71 -19.60
C ALA A 830 -14.36 -28.93 -20.81
N PHE A 831 -14.65 -27.63 -20.89
CA PHE A 831 -14.19 -26.76 -21.98
C PHE A 831 -12.93 -25.94 -21.63
N THR A 832 -12.37 -26.12 -20.43
CA THR A 832 -11.06 -25.56 -20.06
C THR A 832 -9.97 -26.50 -20.58
N LYS A 833 -9.21 -26.07 -21.61
CA LYS A 833 -8.06 -26.83 -22.15
C LYS A 833 -6.74 -26.26 -21.63
N ASP A 834 -5.82 -27.12 -21.24
CA ASP A 834 -4.44 -26.78 -20.86
C ASP A 834 -4.31 -25.62 -19.84
N GLY A 835 -5.27 -25.56 -18.89
CA GLY A 835 -5.30 -24.51 -17.87
C GLY A 835 -5.72 -23.12 -18.36
N GLN A 836 -6.10 -22.98 -19.63
CA GLN A 836 -6.65 -21.73 -20.18
C GLN A 836 -8.18 -21.72 -20.09
N ALA A 837 -8.72 -20.67 -19.47
CA ALA A 837 -10.15 -20.49 -19.34
C ALA A 837 -10.82 -20.28 -20.72
N PRO A 838 -12.07 -20.73 -20.93
CA PRO A 838 -12.77 -20.52 -22.20
C PRO A 838 -12.90 -19.04 -22.57
N SER A 839 -12.95 -18.73 -23.87
CA SER A 839 -13.15 -17.36 -24.38
C SER A 839 -14.47 -16.76 -23.86
N PHE A 840 -14.60 -15.43 -23.88
CA PHE A 840 -15.83 -14.76 -23.43
C PHE A 840 -17.08 -15.28 -24.16
N ALA A 841 -17.02 -15.43 -25.49
CA ALA A 841 -18.11 -15.98 -26.28
C ALA A 841 -18.46 -17.42 -25.87
N MET A 842 -17.45 -18.24 -25.57
CA MET A 842 -17.67 -19.60 -25.07
C MET A 842 -18.33 -19.56 -23.69
N LYS A 843 -17.82 -18.77 -22.75
CA LYS A 843 -18.43 -18.61 -21.40
C LYS A 843 -19.89 -18.17 -21.49
N ALA A 844 -20.22 -17.24 -22.39
CA ALA A 844 -21.60 -16.81 -22.64
C ALA A 844 -22.47 -17.97 -23.17
N ALA A 845 -21.96 -18.76 -24.13
CA ALA A 845 -22.65 -19.95 -24.64
C ALA A 845 -22.87 -21.01 -23.55
N LEU A 846 -21.86 -21.29 -22.72
CA LEU A 846 -21.97 -22.20 -21.57
C LEU A 846 -23.03 -21.70 -20.57
N GLY A 847 -23.05 -20.40 -20.28
CA GLY A 847 -24.04 -19.77 -19.42
C GLY A 847 -25.48 -19.87 -19.96
N MET A 848 -25.66 -19.68 -21.26
CA MET A 848 -26.96 -19.84 -21.92
C MET A 848 -27.45 -21.30 -21.88
N THR A 849 -26.58 -22.27 -22.19
CA THR A 849 -26.91 -23.69 -22.15
C THR A 849 -27.25 -24.16 -20.74
N ALA A 850 -26.42 -23.80 -19.76
CA ALA A 850 -26.68 -24.12 -18.36
C ALA A 850 -27.97 -23.47 -17.83
N GLY A 851 -28.25 -22.23 -18.25
CA GLY A 851 -29.52 -21.55 -17.95
C GLY A 851 -30.73 -22.25 -18.56
N ALA A 852 -30.64 -22.72 -19.80
CA ALA A 852 -31.72 -23.45 -20.47
C ALA A 852 -32.03 -24.79 -19.79
N ILE A 853 -30.98 -25.57 -19.46
CA ILE A 853 -31.13 -26.85 -18.75
C ILE A 853 -31.67 -26.61 -17.33
N GLY A 854 -31.15 -25.62 -16.62
CA GLY A 854 -31.66 -25.21 -15.32
C GLY A 854 -33.14 -24.83 -15.37
N SER A 855 -33.55 -24.04 -16.37
CA SER A 855 -34.95 -23.65 -16.59
C SER A 855 -35.87 -24.85 -16.82
N PHE A 856 -35.43 -25.83 -17.61
CA PHE A 856 -36.20 -27.05 -17.83
C PHE A 856 -36.45 -27.81 -16.51
N VAL A 857 -35.39 -28.01 -15.71
CA VAL A 857 -35.48 -28.71 -14.41
C VAL A 857 -36.29 -27.90 -13.38
N GLY A 858 -36.17 -26.57 -13.39
CA GLY A 858 -36.88 -25.69 -12.47
C GLY A 858 -38.34 -25.39 -12.83
N THR A 859 -38.79 -25.72 -14.05
CA THR A 859 -40.14 -25.35 -14.53
C THR A 859 -41.27 -25.89 -13.65
N PRO A 860 -41.25 -27.14 -13.15
CA PRO A 860 -42.30 -27.62 -12.24
C PRO A 860 -42.43 -26.78 -10.97
N ALA A 861 -41.30 -26.39 -10.36
CA ALA A 861 -41.31 -25.55 -9.17
C ALA A 861 -41.75 -24.11 -9.48
N GLU A 862 -41.35 -23.56 -10.63
CA GLU A 862 -41.82 -22.25 -11.11
C GLU A 862 -43.34 -22.26 -11.38
N LEU A 863 -43.89 -23.33 -11.98
CA LEU A 863 -45.33 -23.50 -12.19
C LEU A 863 -46.10 -23.46 -10.86
N ALA A 864 -45.63 -24.23 -9.87
CA ALA A 864 -46.21 -24.24 -8.53
C ALA A 864 -46.11 -22.85 -7.88
N LEU A 865 -44.98 -22.16 -8.03
CA LEU A 865 -44.77 -20.81 -7.51
C LEU A 865 -45.78 -19.81 -8.10
N ILE A 866 -45.95 -19.79 -9.42
CA ILE A 866 -46.92 -18.91 -10.07
C ILE A 866 -48.33 -19.21 -9.56
N ARG A 867 -48.74 -20.48 -9.52
CA ARG A 867 -50.09 -20.87 -9.08
C ARG A 867 -50.33 -20.48 -7.62
N MET A 868 -49.41 -20.81 -6.72
CA MET A 868 -49.52 -20.51 -5.28
C MET A 868 -49.50 -18.99 -4.99
N THR A 869 -48.65 -18.22 -5.66
CA THR A 869 -48.59 -16.76 -5.45
C THR A 869 -49.82 -16.03 -6.02
N SER A 870 -50.44 -16.61 -7.07
CA SER A 870 -51.63 -16.05 -7.72
C SER A 870 -52.96 -16.45 -7.06
N ASP A 871 -52.97 -17.45 -6.17
CA ASP A 871 -54.20 -18.10 -5.71
C ASP A 871 -55.11 -17.15 -4.91
N GLY A 872 -54.54 -16.30 -4.05
CA GLY A 872 -55.28 -15.32 -3.25
C GLY A 872 -56.07 -14.29 -4.07
N ARG A 873 -55.74 -14.13 -5.37
CA ARG A 873 -56.45 -13.27 -6.33
C ARG A 873 -57.81 -13.85 -6.74
N LEU A 874 -57.98 -15.16 -6.67
CA LEU A 874 -59.20 -15.82 -7.06
C LEU A 874 -60.26 -15.68 -5.96
N PRO A 875 -61.56 -15.60 -6.32
CA PRO A 875 -62.65 -15.74 -5.36
C PRO A 875 -62.51 -17.02 -4.54
N PRO A 876 -62.92 -17.05 -3.25
CA PRO A 876 -62.69 -18.20 -2.36
C PRO A 876 -63.06 -19.57 -2.95
N GLU A 877 -64.15 -19.63 -3.72
CA GLU A 877 -64.66 -20.82 -4.39
C GLU A 877 -63.82 -21.30 -5.59
N GLN A 878 -62.94 -20.46 -6.13
CA GLN A 878 -62.04 -20.77 -7.25
C GLN A 878 -60.58 -20.97 -6.82
N ARG A 879 -60.27 -20.80 -5.53
CA ARG A 879 -58.91 -20.96 -5.01
C ARG A 879 -58.51 -22.43 -4.97
N ARG A 880 -57.28 -22.71 -5.37
CA ARG A 880 -56.70 -24.06 -5.35
C ARG A 880 -56.30 -24.47 -3.92
N ASN A 881 -55.97 -23.51 -3.06
CA ASN A 881 -55.62 -23.66 -1.66
C ASN A 881 -54.56 -24.75 -1.42
N TYR A 882 -53.46 -24.70 -2.18
CA TYR A 882 -52.35 -25.63 -1.99
C TYR A 882 -51.71 -25.45 -0.62
N LYS A 883 -51.51 -26.56 0.10
CA LYS A 883 -50.89 -26.52 1.44
C LYS A 883 -49.41 -26.16 1.38
N ASN A 884 -48.71 -26.68 0.38
CA ASN A 884 -47.29 -26.43 0.12
C ASN A 884 -46.96 -26.81 -1.34
N VAL A 885 -45.71 -26.61 -1.76
CA VAL A 885 -45.27 -26.94 -3.12
C VAL A 885 -45.47 -28.41 -3.51
N PHE A 886 -45.31 -29.36 -2.58
CA PHE A 886 -45.47 -30.79 -2.90
C PHE A 886 -46.93 -31.15 -3.12
N ASP A 887 -47.83 -30.59 -2.32
CA ASP A 887 -49.28 -30.68 -2.55
C ASP A 887 -49.65 -30.06 -3.91
N ALA A 888 -49.09 -28.90 -4.24
CA ALA A 888 -49.31 -28.26 -5.54
C ALA A 888 -48.86 -29.12 -6.73
N LEU A 889 -47.68 -29.75 -6.64
CA LEU A 889 -47.15 -30.63 -7.68
C LEU A 889 -47.96 -31.91 -7.80
N ALA A 890 -48.23 -32.60 -6.68
CA ALA A 890 -48.98 -33.85 -6.65
C ALA A 890 -50.40 -33.66 -7.18
N ARG A 891 -51.08 -32.59 -6.78
CA ARG A 891 -52.41 -32.24 -7.29
C ARG A 891 -52.38 -31.85 -8.76
N THR A 892 -51.37 -31.11 -9.21
CA THR A 892 -51.22 -30.81 -10.64
C THR A 892 -51.07 -32.08 -11.48
N VAL A 893 -50.30 -33.06 -11.02
CA VAL A 893 -50.16 -34.36 -11.71
C VAL A 893 -51.48 -35.14 -11.69
N LYS A 894 -52.17 -35.18 -10.54
CA LYS A 894 -53.42 -35.93 -10.36
C LYS A 894 -54.60 -35.32 -11.14
N GLU A 895 -54.69 -33.99 -11.16
CA GLU A 895 -55.82 -33.24 -11.72
C GLU A 895 -55.61 -32.86 -13.19
N GLU A 896 -54.37 -32.61 -13.63
CA GLU A 896 -54.07 -32.07 -14.97
C GLU A 896 -53.02 -32.89 -15.76
N GLY A 897 -52.53 -34.00 -15.21
CA GLY A 897 -51.55 -34.88 -15.85
C GLY A 897 -50.09 -34.43 -15.72
N VAL A 898 -49.16 -35.38 -15.85
CA VAL A 898 -47.72 -35.17 -15.59
C VAL A 898 -47.07 -34.13 -16.52
N LEU A 899 -47.48 -34.07 -17.78
CA LEU A 899 -46.92 -33.13 -18.77
C LEU A 899 -47.24 -31.67 -18.43
N THR A 900 -48.28 -31.42 -17.62
CA THR A 900 -48.63 -30.08 -17.17
C THR A 900 -47.53 -29.44 -16.31
N LEU A 901 -46.68 -30.23 -15.65
CA LEU A 901 -45.56 -29.71 -14.85
C LEU A 901 -44.56 -28.88 -15.67
N TRP A 902 -44.47 -29.11 -16.99
CA TRP A 902 -43.61 -28.35 -17.92
C TRP A 902 -44.39 -27.33 -18.74
N ARG A 903 -45.65 -27.04 -18.39
CA ARG A 903 -46.44 -25.98 -19.03
C ARG A 903 -45.72 -24.64 -18.88
N GLY A 904 -45.46 -23.97 -20.01
CA GLY A 904 -44.68 -22.73 -20.03
C GLY A 904 -43.16 -22.92 -19.96
N CYS A 905 -42.64 -24.14 -20.16
CA CYS A 905 -41.19 -24.37 -20.21
C CYS A 905 -40.50 -23.55 -21.31
N THR A 906 -41.07 -23.51 -22.53
CA THR A 906 -40.50 -22.74 -23.65
C THR A 906 -40.31 -21.26 -23.32
N PRO A 907 -41.33 -20.50 -22.85
CA PRO A 907 -41.11 -19.12 -22.43
C PRO A 907 -40.21 -19.00 -21.19
N THR A 908 -40.12 -20.03 -20.33
CA THR A 908 -39.18 -20.05 -19.18
C THR A 908 -37.72 -20.13 -19.64
N VAL A 909 -37.43 -20.99 -20.63
CA VAL A 909 -36.09 -21.12 -21.26
C VAL A 909 -35.74 -19.84 -22.02
N LEU A 910 -36.67 -19.34 -22.85
CA LEU A 910 -36.45 -18.10 -23.60
C LEU A 910 -36.16 -16.92 -22.68
N ARG A 911 -36.89 -16.80 -21.56
CA ARG A 911 -36.64 -15.78 -20.54
C ARG A 911 -35.22 -15.90 -19.99
N ALA A 912 -34.77 -17.11 -19.64
CA ALA A 912 -33.43 -17.32 -19.10
C ALA A 912 -32.33 -16.92 -20.11
N MET A 913 -32.52 -17.23 -21.39
CA MET A 913 -31.61 -16.80 -22.45
C MET A 913 -31.56 -15.27 -22.60
N VAL A 914 -32.73 -14.62 -22.65
CA VAL A 914 -32.82 -13.15 -22.74
C VAL A 914 -32.21 -12.48 -21.53
N VAL A 915 -32.45 -13.00 -20.32
CA VAL A 915 -31.87 -12.47 -19.08
C VAL A 915 -30.34 -12.56 -19.13
N ASN A 916 -29.78 -13.72 -19.47
CA ASN A 916 -28.34 -13.90 -19.51
C ASN A 916 -27.68 -13.02 -20.60
N ALA A 917 -28.29 -12.94 -21.79
CA ALA A 917 -27.78 -12.10 -22.87
C ALA A 917 -27.80 -10.60 -22.51
N ALA A 918 -28.92 -10.11 -21.98
CA ALA A 918 -29.06 -8.71 -21.58
C ALA A 918 -28.14 -8.37 -20.41
N GLN A 919 -28.01 -9.24 -19.41
CA GLN A 919 -27.17 -9.01 -18.25
C GLN A 919 -25.68 -8.95 -18.64
N LEU A 920 -25.20 -9.88 -19.47
CA LEU A 920 -23.82 -9.89 -19.93
C LEU A 920 -23.48 -8.66 -20.80
N ALA A 921 -24.36 -8.30 -21.73
CA ALA A 921 -24.13 -7.21 -22.67
C ALA A 921 -24.24 -5.80 -22.05
N THR A 922 -24.85 -5.68 -20.87
CA THR A 922 -25.09 -4.37 -20.25
C THR A 922 -24.30 -4.15 -18.98
N TYR A 923 -23.88 -5.23 -18.29
CA TYR A 923 -23.07 -5.11 -17.09
C TYR A 923 -21.67 -4.56 -17.38
N SER A 924 -20.97 -5.11 -18.38
CA SER A 924 -19.62 -4.64 -18.74
C SER A 924 -19.66 -3.18 -19.16
N GLN A 925 -20.61 -2.83 -20.02
CA GLN A 925 -20.76 -1.47 -20.56
C GLN A 925 -21.18 -0.47 -19.47
N ALA A 926 -22.04 -0.87 -18.54
CA ALA A 926 -22.39 -0.04 -17.40
C ALA A 926 -21.20 0.17 -16.46
N LYS A 927 -20.43 -0.88 -16.17
CA LYS A 927 -19.21 -0.79 -15.36
C LYS A 927 -18.19 0.13 -16.02
N GLU A 928 -17.88 -0.08 -17.30
CA GLU A 928 -16.98 0.74 -18.10
C GLU A 928 -17.41 2.22 -18.11
N ALA A 929 -18.69 2.49 -18.35
CA ALA A 929 -19.24 3.84 -18.37
C ALA A 929 -19.17 4.52 -17.00
N ILE A 930 -19.48 3.80 -15.91
CA ILE A 930 -19.38 4.32 -14.53
C ILE A 930 -17.92 4.66 -14.21
N LEU A 931 -17.00 3.74 -14.49
CA LEU A 931 -15.56 3.95 -14.24
C LEU A 931 -14.99 5.10 -15.10
N ALA A 932 -15.48 5.27 -16.32
CA ALA A 932 -15.10 6.39 -17.19
C ALA A 932 -15.48 7.76 -16.61
N THR A 933 -16.48 7.85 -15.72
CA THR A 933 -16.86 9.11 -15.07
C THR A 933 -15.84 9.60 -14.05
N LYS A 934 -14.93 8.73 -13.55
CA LYS A 934 -13.93 9.00 -12.51
C LYS A 934 -14.48 9.41 -11.12
N TYR A 935 -15.79 9.57 -10.96
CA TYR A 935 -16.43 9.86 -9.67
C TYR A 935 -16.62 8.63 -8.79
N VAL A 936 -16.67 7.44 -9.40
CA VAL A 936 -16.87 6.16 -8.70
C VAL A 936 -15.69 5.24 -9.03
N GLN A 937 -14.95 4.83 -8.00
CA GLN A 937 -13.82 3.89 -8.12
C GLN A 937 -14.31 2.44 -8.22
N ASP A 938 -13.48 1.57 -8.80
CA ASP A 938 -13.80 0.15 -8.88
C ASP A 938 -13.84 -0.47 -7.46
N GLY A 939 -14.94 -1.14 -7.15
CA GLY A 939 -15.27 -1.56 -5.80
C GLY A 939 -16.74 -1.96 -5.64
N ILE A 940 -17.14 -2.39 -4.44
CA ILE A 940 -18.49 -2.93 -4.17
C ILE A 940 -19.60 -1.95 -4.61
N PHE A 941 -19.38 -0.65 -4.40
CA PHE A 941 -20.33 0.38 -4.81
C PHE A 941 -20.43 0.53 -6.34
N CYS A 942 -19.32 0.46 -7.08
CA CYS A 942 -19.33 0.43 -8.55
C CYS A 942 -20.04 -0.82 -9.06
N HIS A 943 -19.71 -1.99 -8.51
CA HIS A 943 -20.36 -3.25 -8.87
C HIS A 943 -21.86 -3.24 -8.55
N PHE A 944 -22.27 -2.59 -7.46
CA PHE A 944 -23.68 -2.38 -7.14
C PHE A 944 -24.36 -1.49 -8.19
N LEU A 945 -23.78 -0.33 -8.52
CA LEU A 945 -24.34 0.58 -9.54
C LEU A 945 -24.40 -0.07 -10.93
N ALA A 946 -23.34 -0.73 -11.36
CA ALA A 946 -23.30 -1.48 -12.62
C ALA A 946 -24.35 -2.60 -12.64
N SER A 947 -24.53 -3.32 -11.52
CA SER A 947 -25.57 -4.34 -11.37
C SER A 947 -26.98 -3.74 -11.43
N MET A 948 -27.21 -2.54 -10.90
CA MET A 948 -28.51 -1.85 -10.97
C MET A 948 -28.81 -1.36 -12.39
N ILE A 949 -27.84 -0.81 -13.12
CA ILE A 949 -28.01 -0.41 -14.53
C ILE A 949 -28.26 -1.64 -15.41
N SER A 950 -27.45 -2.69 -15.24
CA SER A 950 -27.65 -3.96 -15.96
C SER A 950 -28.98 -4.63 -15.61
N GLY A 951 -29.37 -4.58 -14.33
CA GLY A 951 -30.66 -5.06 -13.85
C GLY A 951 -31.84 -4.32 -14.49
N LEU A 952 -31.70 -3.02 -14.77
CA LEU A 952 -32.71 -2.23 -15.45
C LEU A 952 -32.88 -2.68 -16.90
N ALA A 953 -31.77 -2.78 -17.65
CA ALA A 953 -31.80 -3.23 -19.03
C ALA A 953 -32.31 -4.67 -19.16
N THR A 954 -31.88 -5.56 -18.25
CA THR A 954 -32.35 -6.94 -18.15
C THR A 954 -33.84 -7.00 -17.86
N THR A 955 -34.37 -6.11 -17.02
CA THR A 955 -35.81 -6.01 -16.75
C THR A 955 -36.58 -5.60 -17.99
N ILE A 956 -36.12 -4.58 -18.70
CA ILE A 956 -36.75 -4.12 -19.94
C ILE A 956 -36.79 -5.26 -20.98
N ALA A 957 -35.69 -5.96 -21.18
CA ALA A 957 -35.61 -7.02 -22.18
C ALA A 957 -36.41 -8.28 -21.80
N SER A 958 -36.40 -8.69 -20.54
CA SER A 958 -36.94 -10.00 -20.12
C SER A 958 -38.42 -10.00 -19.73
N MET A 959 -39.01 -8.86 -19.37
CA MET A 959 -40.38 -8.80 -18.88
C MET A 959 -41.46 -9.23 -19.89
N PRO A 960 -41.39 -8.86 -21.19
CA PRO A 960 -42.35 -9.38 -22.18
C PRO A 960 -42.36 -10.92 -22.22
N VAL A 961 -41.20 -11.55 -22.09
CA VAL A 961 -41.12 -13.02 -22.05
C VAL A 961 -41.64 -13.54 -20.70
N ASP A 962 -41.38 -12.85 -19.60
CA ASP A 962 -41.89 -13.23 -18.27
C ASP A 962 -43.41 -13.17 -18.17
N ILE A 963 -44.07 -12.18 -18.77
CA ILE A 963 -45.54 -12.09 -18.72
C ILE A 963 -46.19 -13.24 -19.51
N ALA A 964 -45.62 -13.63 -20.65
CA ALA A 964 -46.07 -14.80 -21.41
C ALA A 964 -45.92 -16.08 -20.60
N LYS A 965 -44.76 -16.24 -19.95
CA LYS A 965 -44.48 -17.35 -19.03
C LYS A 965 -45.53 -17.42 -17.91
N THR A 966 -45.70 -16.33 -17.17
CA THR A 966 -46.60 -16.26 -16.01
C THR A 966 -48.06 -16.55 -16.39
N ARG A 967 -48.56 -16.01 -17.51
CA ARG A 967 -49.93 -16.27 -17.97
C ARG A 967 -50.14 -17.70 -18.44
N ILE A 968 -49.20 -18.27 -19.20
CA ILE A 968 -49.29 -19.68 -19.61
C ILE A 968 -49.21 -20.63 -18.41
N GLN A 969 -48.39 -20.33 -17.40
CA GLN A 969 -48.28 -21.15 -16.18
C GLN A 969 -49.53 -21.05 -15.29
N SER A 970 -50.24 -19.92 -15.33
CA SER A 970 -51.48 -19.72 -14.57
C SER A 970 -52.77 -20.10 -15.33
N MET A 971 -52.69 -20.35 -16.64
CA MET A 971 -53.87 -20.47 -17.51
C MET A 971 -54.80 -21.62 -17.14
N LYS A 972 -56.10 -21.42 -17.40
CA LYS A 972 -57.10 -22.47 -17.27
C LYS A 972 -57.26 -23.23 -18.60
N VAL A 973 -57.72 -24.47 -18.50
CA VAL A 973 -58.20 -25.24 -19.65
C VAL A 973 -59.72 -25.33 -19.47
N ILE A 974 -60.46 -24.70 -20.37
CA ILE A 974 -61.92 -24.66 -20.35
C ILE A 974 -62.38 -25.54 -21.52
N ASP A 975 -63.21 -26.55 -21.23
CA ASP A 975 -63.73 -27.49 -22.24
C ASP A 975 -62.65 -28.12 -23.13
N GLY A 976 -61.52 -28.51 -22.52
CA GLY A 976 -60.39 -29.13 -23.22
C GLY A 976 -59.52 -28.18 -24.05
N LYS A 977 -59.83 -26.87 -24.09
CA LYS A 977 -59.04 -25.86 -24.82
C LYS A 977 -58.27 -24.95 -23.86
N PRO A 978 -56.95 -24.78 -24.03
CA PRO A 978 -56.16 -23.85 -23.20
C PRO A 978 -56.49 -22.39 -23.55
N GLU A 979 -56.49 -21.52 -22.55
CA GLU A 979 -56.72 -20.06 -22.70
C GLU A 979 -55.74 -19.39 -23.68
N TYR A 980 -54.50 -19.90 -23.77
CA TYR A 980 -53.45 -19.42 -24.67
C TYR A 980 -52.81 -20.58 -25.44
N LYS A 981 -52.56 -20.39 -26.74
CA LYS A 981 -51.90 -21.41 -27.58
C LYS A 981 -50.39 -21.45 -27.36
N ASN A 982 -49.75 -20.28 -27.27
CA ASN A 982 -48.31 -20.11 -27.12
C ASN A 982 -47.98 -18.67 -26.65
N ALA A 983 -46.70 -18.34 -26.50
CA ALA A 983 -46.27 -17.02 -26.02
C ALA A 983 -46.71 -15.86 -26.94
N LEU A 984 -46.73 -16.07 -28.26
CA LEU A 984 -47.19 -15.06 -29.22
C LEU A 984 -48.68 -14.74 -29.03
N ASP A 985 -49.51 -15.77 -28.79
CA ASP A 985 -50.94 -15.61 -28.49
C ASP A 985 -51.16 -14.82 -27.19
N VAL A 986 -50.30 -15.02 -26.17
CA VAL A 986 -50.34 -14.19 -24.96
C VAL A 986 -50.03 -12.73 -25.30
N TRP A 987 -48.94 -12.45 -26.04
CA TRP A 987 -48.55 -11.07 -26.38
C TRP A 987 -49.63 -10.36 -27.19
N MET A 988 -50.19 -11.02 -28.21
CA MET A 988 -51.27 -10.44 -29.03
C MET A 988 -52.49 -10.11 -28.18
N LYS A 989 -52.93 -11.01 -27.30
CA LYS A 989 -54.08 -10.77 -26.42
C LYS A 989 -53.79 -9.69 -25.37
N VAL A 990 -52.59 -9.65 -24.79
CA VAL A 990 -52.18 -8.61 -23.84
C VAL A 990 -52.16 -7.24 -24.52
N ILE A 991 -51.53 -7.13 -25.70
CA ILE A 991 -51.46 -5.87 -26.45
C ILE A 991 -52.87 -5.41 -26.85
N LYS A 992 -53.70 -6.31 -27.37
CA LYS A 992 -55.05 -5.99 -27.84
C LYS A 992 -55.98 -5.57 -26.71
N ASN A 993 -55.94 -6.25 -25.56
CA ASN A 993 -56.93 -6.07 -24.49
C ASN A 993 -56.47 -5.14 -23.37
N GLU A 994 -55.15 -4.97 -23.17
CA GLU A 994 -54.57 -4.26 -22.03
C GLU A 994 -53.56 -3.17 -22.42
N GLY A 995 -53.21 -3.08 -23.71
CA GLY A 995 -52.25 -2.13 -24.27
C GLY A 995 -50.80 -2.63 -24.26
N VAL A 996 -49.94 -2.03 -25.08
CA VAL A 996 -48.53 -2.46 -25.27
C VAL A 996 -47.73 -2.41 -23.97
N LEU A 997 -47.91 -1.37 -23.16
CA LEU A 997 -47.20 -1.23 -21.88
C LEU A 997 -47.57 -2.31 -20.85
N ALA A 998 -48.66 -3.06 -21.08
CA ALA A 998 -49.04 -4.16 -20.21
C ALA A 998 -48.00 -5.30 -20.20
N LEU A 999 -47.15 -5.40 -21.23
CA LEU A 999 -46.04 -6.36 -21.29
C LEU A 999 -44.99 -6.15 -20.17
N TRP A 1000 -44.92 -4.95 -19.58
CA TRP A 1000 -44.05 -4.60 -18.46
C TRP A 1000 -44.80 -4.44 -17.14
N LYS A 1001 -46.00 -5.02 -17.00
CA LYS A 1001 -46.71 -5.05 -15.71
C LYS A 1001 -45.87 -5.76 -14.64
N GLY A 1002 -45.68 -5.09 -13.49
CA GLY A 1002 -44.84 -5.59 -12.40
C GLY A 1002 -43.37 -5.18 -12.50
N PHE A 1003 -43.04 -4.13 -13.26
CA PHE A 1003 -41.67 -3.67 -13.47
C PHE A 1003 -40.90 -3.38 -12.17
N SER A 1004 -41.47 -2.52 -11.31
CA SER A 1004 -40.83 -2.11 -10.06
C SER A 1004 -40.50 -3.29 -9.13
N PRO A 1005 -41.44 -4.20 -8.80
CA PRO A 1005 -41.12 -5.34 -7.92
C PRO A 1005 -40.17 -6.33 -8.61
N TYR A 1006 -40.19 -6.44 -9.94
CA TYR A 1006 -39.23 -7.29 -10.65
C TYR A 1006 -37.80 -6.75 -10.59
N PHE A 1007 -37.62 -5.44 -10.86
CA PHE A 1007 -36.34 -4.77 -10.80
C PHE A 1007 -35.75 -4.75 -9.39
N LEU A 1008 -36.56 -4.35 -8.40
CA LEU A 1008 -36.19 -4.31 -6.98
C LEU A 1008 -35.93 -5.70 -6.39
N ARG A 1009 -36.34 -6.77 -7.07
CA ARG A 1009 -36.00 -8.13 -6.69
C ARG A 1009 -34.62 -8.55 -7.19
N LEU A 1010 -34.26 -8.19 -8.43
CA LEU A 1010 -33.05 -8.69 -9.09
C LEU A 1010 -31.76 -8.27 -8.36
N GLY A 1011 -31.64 -7.00 -7.99
CA GLY A 1011 -30.44 -6.48 -7.31
C GLY A 1011 -30.21 -7.12 -5.93
N PRO A 1012 -31.14 -6.94 -4.96
CA PRO A 1012 -31.02 -7.53 -3.63
C PRO A 1012 -30.88 -9.05 -3.63
N HIS A 1013 -31.60 -9.77 -4.49
CA HIS A 1013 -31.48 -11.24 -4.57
C HIS A 1013 -30.06 -11.67 -4.98
N THR A 1014 -29.47 -10.98 -5.96
CA THR A 1014 -28.11 -11.25 -6.43
C THR A 1014 -27.08 -10.99 -5.34
N VAL A 1015 -27.14 -9.81 -4.71
CA VAL A 1015 -26.23 -9.41 -3.62
C VAL A 1015 -26.29 -10.39 -2.45
N LEU A 1016 -27.50 -10.70 -1.97
CA LEU A 1016 -27.69 -11.62 -0.84
C LEU A 1016 -27.23 -13.05 -1.17
N THR A 1017 -27.47 -13.53 -2.40
CA THR A 1017 -27.03 -14.86 -2.82
C THR A 1017 -25.50 -14.97 -2.75
N PHE A 1018 -24.77 -13.98 -3.26
CA PHE A 1018 -23.30 -14.01 -3.22
C PHE A 1018 -22.76 -13.91 -1.80
N ILE A 1019 -23.30 -13.02 -0.96
CA ILE A 1019 -22.89 -12.90 0.45
C ILE A 1019 -23.10 -14.22 1.20
N ILE A 1020 -24.28 -14.83 1.09
CA ILE A 1020 -24.56 -16.09 1.80
C ILE A 1020 -23.66 -17.22 1.28
N LEU A 1021 -23.48 -17.33 -0.05
CA LEU A 1021 -22.61 -18.33 -0.66
C LEU A 1021 -21.15 -18.20 -0.18
N GLU A 1022 -20.65 -16.97 -0.10
CA GLU A 1022 -19.30 -16.68 0.37
C GLU A 1022 -19.11 -17.08 1.83
N GLN A 1023 -20.06 -16.72 2.70
CA GLN A 1023 -20.02 -17.10 4.13
C GLN A 1023 -20.11 -18.62 4.32
N MET A 1024 -20.91 -19.32 3.50
CA MET A 1024 -21.02 -20.78 3.53
C MET A 1024 -19.74 -21.47 3.05
N ASN A 1025 -19.14 -20.99 1.96
CA ASN A 1025 -17.85 -21.49 1.48
C ASN A 1025 -16.76 -21.27 2.54
N ALA A 1026 -16.69 -20.08 3.13
CA ALA A 1026 -15.74 -19.75 4.20
C ALA A 1026 -15.94 -20.65 5.43
N SER A 1027 -17.19 -20.89 5.83
CA SER A 1027 -17.53 -21.75 6.97
C SER A 1027 -17.20 -23.22 6.70
N TYR A 1028 -17.44 -23.73 5.49
CA TYR A 1028 -17.05 -25.10 5.13
C TYR A 1028 -15.55 -25.26 5.07
N ILE A 1029 -14.82 -24.28 4.53
CA ILE A 1029 -13.37 -24.32 4.52
C ILE A 1029 -12.84 -24.28 5.95
N ARG A 1030 -13.44 -23.50 6.86
CA ARG A 1030 -13.11 -23.52 8.29
C ARG A 1030 -13.43 -24.87 8.94
N TYR A 1031 -14.59 -25.47 8.64
CA TYR A 1031 -15.01 -26.79 9.13
C TYR A 1031 -14.11 -27.92 8.61
N ALA A 1032 -13.82 -27.94 7.30
CA ALA A 1032 -12.94 -28.91 6.66
C ALA A 1032 -11.46 -28.73 7.06
N LYS A 1033 -11.09 -27.56 7.60
CA LYS A 1033 -9.80 -27.33 8.25
C LYS A 1033 -9.79 -27.74 9.72
N SER A 1034 -10.96 -27.79 10.38
CA SER A 1034 -11.09 -28.20 11.80
C SER A 1034 -11.49 -29.66 12.01
N HIS A 1035 -11.96 -30.35 10.95
CA HIS A 1035 -12.36 -31.76 10.91
C HIS A 1035 -11.67 -32.49 9.77
#